data_AF-A0A956JUJ4-F1
#
_entry.id   AF-A0A956JUJ4-F1
#
_cell.length_a   1.000
_cell.length_b   1.000
_cell.length_c   1.000
_cell.angle_alpha   90.00
_cell.angle_beta   90.00
_cell.angle_gamma   90.00
#
_symmetry.space_group_name_H-M   'P 1'
#
loop_
_entity.id
_entity.type
_entity.pdbx_description
1 polymer ?
#
loop_
_entity_poly.entity_id
_entity_poly.type
_entity_poly.pdbx_seq_one_letter_code
_entity_poly.pdbx_strand_id
1 'polypeptide(L)'
;MMLLFACEGPTGPEGKAGDPGAAGTAGAAGAKGDPGPAGAKGTDVDPAVLAAIQAKLDAAGNVDVETCSICHAGHGMKKHQAIYNKYIDSSDLALFWVGAVATDNNDGTFNTTVTFKITRKGLPYEDIDKLPSLDQKTFYSVKYDAATRTFDGSNSFSSSTIKPVPAQPGWYTVSDADVPYDITAPGFNGHFYGYIADDKLDTESGGHVTMYDNVASVAKAFGTEATTPYQSLANVSGCERCHGKPYMKHGYRDPIVAGLGDFASCKVCHYDTRNGGHPDWQLLVDNPTRYAELDKLAKAAAAIGDTSKNSIAKNMTTAELAKYAYTATLMNDVHMAHAMEFPYPQKMSNCATCHDGKLTQLFDDAKFVKATCVSCHAWKGEAKYGTDKMAMESIWARAGASILSMHQGTTAECNTCHKDGGAASGKRLKDLHNGGFDPKIYTKDGAKRYSEVFVAKIDAASYDANTNKLTVEFSASEVGGASAIASHDATDIEPTILVGMYGYNTKDFIVNAHGSDANGKRLLEFPLDTTNPRLKVVTSTAPNWKIEIDLTMWATQLKDKVIRRAEISFLPTLRQVVNDKDVDTGTCNPACSRGQHCDASNKCVPNDDVILALDAPSRTFDFGANSFDDAFYADIVDVKKCNNCHDALATSFHTGNRGGNVRVCRTCHVVLNGASHLELQSRSIDSYVHSIHSFQAFDPGDIDFKDPVEKLRYQHHIEHVFPNFSVKNCEACHNPGTYVEPPDSSQSLAGILSGSDKVADRNIGTIKSYVTGPGARACGACHRSHMINEDKAGKLEAFYRHLKSNGYLVEDGTGVLDKVIETIMGKFQSAP
;
A
#
# COMPACT_ATOMS: atom_id res chain seq x y z
N MET A 1 1.38 48.86 28.03
CA MET A 1 0.04 48.24 28.07
C MET A 1 -0.57 48.38 26.68
N MET A 2 -0.28 47.39 25.82
CA MET A 2 -0.90 47.18 24.51
C MET A 2 -0.52 45.74 24.13
N LEU A 3 -1.45 44.79 24.31
CA LEU A 3 -1.32 43.41 23.87
C LEU A 3 -1.49 43.38 22.35
N LEU A 4 -0.51 42.82 21.62
CA LEU A 4 -0.67 42.42 20.22
C LEU A 4 -0.63 40.90 20.12
N PHE A 5 -1.72 40.35 19.59
CA PHE A 5 -1.96 38.94 19.33
C PHE A 5 -1.00 38.38 18.24
N ALA A 6 -0.45 37.20 18.48
CA ALA A 6 0.35 36.44 17.52
C ALA A 6 -0.56 35.60 16.62
N CYS A 7 -0.36 35.72 15.30
CA CYS A 7 -1.15 35.06 14.27
C CYS A 7 -0.52 33.69 13.93
N GLU A 8 -1.23 32.59 14.16
CA GLU A 8 -0.82 31.26 13.70
C GLU A 8 -0.98 31.16 12.17
N GLY A 9 0.08 30.78 11.46
CA GLY A 9 0.00 30.50 10.02
C GLY A 9 -0.87 29.25 9.74
N PRO A 10 -1.66 29.22 8.65
CA PRO A 10 -2.60 28.14 8.36
C PRO A 10 -1.87 26.85 7.99
N THR A 11 -2.46 25.71 8.36
CA THR A 11 -2.15 24.40 7.78
C THR A 11 -2.57 24.46 6.31
N GLY A 12 -1.72 24.00 5.38
CA GLY A 12 -2.10 23.95 3.97
C GLY A 12 -3.34 23.05 3.79
N PRO A 13 -4.30 23.43 2.94
CA PRO A 13 -5.46 22.58 2.68
C PRO A 13 -4.99 21.23 2.14
N GLU A 14 -5.64 20.17 2.62
CA GLU A 14 -5.53 18.85 2.03
C GLU A 14 -5.81 18.99 0.52
N GLY A 15 -4.98 18.36 -0.32
CA GLY A 15 -5.26 18.36 -1.75
C GLY A 15 -6.66 17.81 -1.94
N LYS A 16 -7.59 18.66 -2.42
CA LYS A 16 -8.89 18.17 -2.90
C LYS A 16 -8.60 16.97 -3.79
N ALA A 17 -9.32 15.87 -3.57
CA ALA A 17 -9.56 14.89 -4.62
C ALA A 17 -9.71 15.67 -5.92
N GLY A 18 -8.92 15.35 -6.94
CA GLY A 18 -8.88 16.14 -8.17
C GLY A 18 -10.31 16.50 -8.56
N ASP A 19 -10.55 17.77 -8.87
CA ASP A 19 -11.85 18.14 -9.43
C ASP A 19 -12.12 17.16 -10.57
N PRO A 20 -13.30 16.51 -10.63
CA PRO A 20 -13.70 15.80 -11.83
C PRO A 20 -13.36 16.71 -13.00
N GLY A 21 -12.62 16.20 -13.99
CA GLY A 21 -12.24 16.99 -15.16
C GLY A 21 -13.45 17.78 -15.65
N ALA A 22 -13.24 19.05 -16.06
CA ALA A 22 -14.31 19.91 -16.54
C ALA A 22 -15.23 19.09 -17.43
N ALA A 23 -16.53 19.03 -17.07
CA ALA A 23 -17.50 18.25 -17.82
C ALA A 23 -17.33 18.57 -19.30
N GLY A 24 -16.80 17.62 -20.07
CA GLY A 24 -16.82 17.73 -21.51
C GLY A 24 -18.25 18.07 -21.91
N THR A 25 -18.44 18.90 -22.93
CA THR A 25 -19.77 19.08 -23.54
C THR A 25 -20.42 17.72 -23.61
N ALA A 26 -21.52 17.54 -22.89
CA ALA A 26 -22.09 16.22 -22.66
C ALA A 26 -22.14 15.50 -24.01
N GLY A 27 -21.27 14.49 -24.17
CA GLY A 27 -21.52 13.48 -25.17
C GLY A 27 -22.93 12.99 -24.89
N ALA A 28 -23.76 12.84 -25.93
CA ALA A 28 -25.10 12.31 -25.78
C ALA A 28 -25.03 11.15 -24.79
N ALA A 29 -25.77 11.25 -23.68
CA ALA A 29 -25.68 10.31 -22.57
C ALA A 29 -25.62 8.90 -23.15
N GLY A 30 -24.51 8.19 -22.91
CA GLY A 30 -24.50 6.76 -23.11
C GLY A 30 -25.69 6.24 -22.32
N ALA A 31 -26.55 5.43 -22.96
CA ALA A 31 -27.74 4.91 -22.31
C ALA A 31 -27.35 4.41 -20.92
N LYS A 32 -27.98 4.99 -19.89
CA LYS A 32 -27.87 4.53 -18.51
C LYS A 32 -27.98 3.01 -18.55
N GLY A 33 -26.93 2.30 -18.12
CA GLY A 33 -27.07 0.86 -17.88
C GLY A 33 -28.28 0.69 -16.98
N ASP A 34 -29.24 -0.13 -17.40
CA ASP A 34 -30.47 -0.33 -16.65
C ASP A 34 -30.12 -0.55 -15.18
N PRO A 35 -30.83 0.10 -14.23
CA PRO A 35 -30.70 -0.23 -12.83
C PRO A 35 -30.70 -1.75 -12.68
N GLY A 36 -29.73 -2.30 -11.95
CA GLY A 36 -29.83 -3.70 -11.51
C GLY A 36 -31.23 -3.89 -10.95
N PRO A 37 -32.00 -4.88 -11.43
CA PRO A 37 -33.39 -5.02 -11.05
C PRO A 37 -33.48 -5.12 -9.53
N ALA A 38 -34.58 -4.58 -9.00
CA ALA A 38 -34.90 -4.66 -7.58
C ALA A 38 -34.67 -6.09 -7.07
N GLY A 39 -34.08 -6.23 -5.88
CA GLY A 39 -34.39 -7.39 -5.05
C GLY A 39 -35.90 -7.37 -4.82
N ALA A 40 -36.63 -8.21 -5.56
CA ALA A 40 -38.07 -8.18 -5.54
C ALA A 40 -38.59 -8.47 -4.11
N LYS A 41 -39.75 -7.92 -3.77
CA LYS A 41 -40.63 -8.62 -2.81
C LYS A 41 -40.77 -10.05 -3.32
N GLY A 42 -40.78 -11.05 -2.45
CA GLY A 42 -41.10 -12.43 -2.83
C GLY A 42 -42.47 -12.52 -3.49
N THR A 43 -42.50 -12.27 -4.79
CA THR A 43 -43.50 -12.66 -5.76
C THR A 43 -42.77 -13.61 -6.68
N ASP A 44 -43.35 -14.78 -6.92
CA ASP A 44 -42.78 -15.82 -7.77
C ASP A 44 -42.16 -15.20 -9.03
N VAL A 45 -40.89 -15.51 -9.28
CA VAL A 45 -40.19 -15.07 -10.49
C VAL A 45 -41.00 -15.54 -11.69
N ASP A 46 -41.24 -14.66 -12.66
CA ASP A 46 -41.94 -15.02 -13.91
C ASP A 46 -41.39 -16.37 -14.43
N PRO A 47 -42.24 -17.39 -14.63
CA PRO A 47 -41.80 -18.70 -15.13
C PRO A 47 -40.97 -18.62 -16.41
N ALA A 48 -41.19 -17.61 -17.26
CA ALA A 48 -40.37 -17.37 -18.45
C ALA A 48 -38.95 -16.89 -18.10
N VAL A 49 -38.80 -16.06 -17.07
CA VAL A 49 -37.48 -15.63 -16.55
C VAL A 49 -36.78 -16.81 -15.90
N LEU A 50 -37.48 -17.63 -15.12
CA LEU A 50 -36.92 -18.87 -14.56
C LEU A 50 -36.48 -19.84 -15.64
N ALA A 51 -37.27 -20.02 -16.70
CA ALA A 51 -36.91 -20.86 -17.84
C ALA A 51 -35.68 -20.31 -18.59
N ALA A 52 -35.56 -19.00 -18.75
CA ALA A 52 -34.39 -18.36 -19.35
C ALA A 52 -33.12 -18.51 -18.49
N ILE A 53 -33.24 -18.35 -17.17
CA ILE A 53 -32.13 -18.61 -16.23
C ILE A 53 -31.73 -20.08 -16.28
N GLN A 54 -32.70 -21.00 -16.24
CA GLN A 54 -32.44 -22.43 -16.33
C GLN A 54 -31.77 -22.77 -17.65
N ALA A 55 -32.20 -22.21 -18.78
CA ALA A 55 -31.53 -22.40 -20.07
C ALA A 55 -30.09 -21.89 -20.07
N LYS A 56 -29.78 -20.77 -19.39
CA LYS A 56 -28.40 -20.30 -19.20
C LYS A 56 -27.56 -21.28 -18.37
N LEU A 57 -28.14 -21.85 -17.32
CA LEU A 57 -27.49 -22.87 -16.49
C LEU A 57 -27.25 -24.15 -17.28
N ASP A 58 -28.26 -24.64 -18.00
CA ASP A 58 -28.18 -25.84 -18.84
C ASP A 58 -27.13 -25.65 -19.95
N ALA A 59 -27.06 -24.47 -20.56
CA ALA A 59 -26.06 -24.11 -21.58
C ALA A 59 -24.64 -23.93 -21.00
N ALA A 60 -24.51 -23.55 -19.73
CA ALA A 60 -23.23 -23.49 -19.05
C ALA A 60 -22.65 -24.89 -18.74
N GLY A 61 -23.49 -25.94 -18.80
CA GLY A 61 -23.24 -27.25 -18.20
C GLY A 61 -23.68 -27.27 -16.74
N ASN A 62 -23.90 -28.46 -16.17
CA ASN A 62 -24.31 -28.59 -14.76
C ASN A 62 -23.43 -27.71 -13.86
N VAL A 63 -24.03 -26.69 -13.25
CA VAL A 63 -23.39 -25.88 -12.20
C VAL A 63 -23.14 -26.81 -11.02
N ASP A 64 -21.88 -27.20 -10.85
CA ASP A 64 -21.45 -28.13 -9.82
C ASP A 64 -20.43 -27.48 -8.88
N VAL A 65 -20.19 -28.15 -7.76
CA VAL A 65 -19.20 -27.72 -6.77
C VAL A 65 -17.83 -27.63 -7.44
N GLU A 66 -17.13 -26.51 -7.25
CA GLU A 66 -15.79 -26.35 -7.81
C GLU A 66 -14.79 -27.35 -7.22
N THR A 67 -13.83 -27.76 -8.03
CA THR A 67 -12.84 -28.79 -7.68
C THR A 67 -11.45 -28.20 -7.45
N CYS A 68 -11.35 -26.87 -7.33
CA CYS A 68 -10.09 -26.14 -7.12
C CYS A 68 -9.31 -26.71 -5.93
N SER A 69 -9.98 -26.89 -4.79
CA SER A 69 -9.39 -27.44 -3.56
C SER A 69 -8.94 -28.90 -3.72
N ILE A 70 -9.53 -29.66 -4.64
CA ILE A 70 -9.16 -31.06 -4.91
C ILE A 70 -7.89 -31.09 -5.78
N CYS A 71 -7.91 -30.38 -6.91
CA CYS A 71 -6.82 -30.42 -7.89
C CYS A 71 -5.57 -29.64 -7.43
N HIS A 72 -5.75 -28.60 -6.60
CA HIS A 72 -4.67 -27.77 -6.07
C HIS A 72 -4.34 -28.03 -4.59
N ALA A 73 -4.90 -29.10 -4.00
CA ALA A 73 -4.59 -29.53 -2.63
C ALA A 73 -3.08 -29.61 -2.41
N GLY A 74 -2.54 -28.87 -1.44
CA GLY A 74 -1.10 -28.88 -1.14
C GLY A 74 -0.17 -28.41 -2.26
N HIS A 75 -0.72 -27.85 -3.34
CA HIS A 75 0.03 -27.34 -4.48
C HIS A 75 -0.21 -25.85 -4.76
N GLY A 76 -1.25 -25.25 -4.17
CA GLY A 76 -1.54 -23.81 -4.27
C GLY A 76 -0.71 -22.94 -3.33
N MET A 77 -1.39 -22.07 -2.58
CA MET A 77 -0.84 -20.99 -1.75
C MET A 77 0.30 -21.41 -0.78
N LYS A 78 0.32 -22.64 -0.27
CA LYS A 78 1.46 -23.17 0.51
C LYS A 78 2.77 -23.13 -0.25
N LYS A 79 2.76 -23.42 -1.56
CA LYS A 79 3.96 -23.33 -2.40
C LYS A 79 4.38 -21.88 -2.63
N HIS A 80 3.42 -20.95 -2.74
CA HIS A 80 3.73 -19.52 -2.83
C HIS A 80 4.47 -19.05 -1.57
N GLN A 81 3.89 -19.32 -0.41
CA GLN A 81 4.55 -18.97 0.86
C GLN A 81 5.88 -19.70 1.02
N ALA A 82 5.99 -20.98 0.63
CA ALA A 82 7.25 -21.72 0.71
C ALA A 82 8.37 -21.12 -0.16
N ILE A 83 8.04 -20.53 -1.32
CA ILE A 83 9.01 -19.79 -2.13
C ILE A 83 9.50 -18.55 -1.37
N TYR A 84 8.60 -17.81 -0.72
CA TYR A 84 8.99 -16.65 0.08
C TYR A 84 9.75 -17.05 1.35
N ASN A 85 9.40 -18.18 1.98
CA ASN A 85 10.07 -18.66 3.18
C ASN A 85 11.56 -18.91 2.93
N LYS A 86 11.92 -19.44 1.75
CA LYS A 86 13.32 -19.58 1.33
C LYS A 86 14.13 -18.29 1.39
N TYR A 87 13.50 -17.15 1.07
CA TYR A 87 14.17 -15.86 1.12
C TYR A 87 14.44 -15.38 2.56
N ILE A 88 13.57 -15.73 3.51
CA ILE A 88 13.71 -15.34 4.92
C ILE A 88 14.39 -16.39 5.78
N ASP A 89 14.51 -17.62 5.28
CA ASP A 89 15.22 -18.72 5.92
C ASP A 89 16.71 -18.38 6.06
N SER A 90 17.38 -19.06 6.98
CA SER A 90 18.82 -18.88 7.13
C SER A 90 19.53 -19.40 5.90
N SER A 91 20.32 -18.53 5.27
CA SER A 91 21.17 -18.88 4.14
C SER A 91 22.11 -20.04 4.48
N ASP A 92 22.22 -20.99 3.54
CA ASP A 92 23.24 -22.03 3.58
C ASP A 92 24.65 -21.43 3.35
N LEU A 93 24.73 -20.27 2.69
CA LEU A 93 26.00 -19.57 2.46
C LEU A 93 26.42 -18.78 3.69
N ALA A 94 27.72 -18.79 3.98
CA ALA A 94 28.33 -17.82 4.88
C ALA A 94 29.61 -17.28 4.29
N LEU A 95 29.86 -15.99 4.53
CA LEU A 95 30.99 -15.23 4.02
C LEU A 95 31.77 -14.64 5.19
N PHE A 96 33.09 -14.82 5.20
CA PHE A 96 33.96 -14.39 6.28
C PHE A 96 35.12 -13.54 5.77
N TRP A 97 35.40 -12.45 6.47
CA TRP A 97 36.62 -11.66 6.29
C TRP A 97 37.80 -12.43 6.88
N VAL A 98 38.90 -12.52 6.12
CA VAL A 98 40.16 -13.12 6.60
C VAL A 98 41.21 -12.03 6.81
N GLY A 99 41.47 -11.20 5.81
CA GLY A 99 42.50 -10.18 5.89
C GLY A 99 42.69 -9.44 4.56
N ALA A 100 43.55 -8.42 4.57
CA ALA A 100 43.93 -7.70 3.35
C ALA A 100 45.41 -7.35 3.36
N VAL A 101 45.95 -7.15 2.17
CA VAL A 101 47.30 -6.67 1.90
C VAL A 101 47.19 -5.54 0.88
N ALA A 102 47.83 -4.41 1.14
CA ALA A 102 47.97 -3.31 0.19
C ALA A 102 49.46 -3.08 -0.09
N THR A 103 49.81 -2.89 -1.36
CA THR A 103 51.19 -2.57 -1.78
C THR A 103 51.19 -1.20 -2.45
N ASP A 104 52.02 -0.28 -1.95
CA ASP A 104 52.16 1.08 -2.48
C ASP A 104 52.78 1.07 -3.89
N ASN A 105 52.14 1.75 -4.83
CA ASN A 105 52.60 1.91 -6.21
C ASN A 105 53.63 3.04 -6.36
N ASN A 106 53.93 3.79 -5.29
CA ASN A 106 54.77 4.99 -5.22
C ASN A 106 54.21 6.21 -5.98
N ASP A 107 52.89 6.24 -6.20
CA ASP A 107 52.17 7.35 -6.81
C ASP A 107 50.96 7.83 -5.99
N GLY A 108 50.83 7.31 -4.75
CA GLY A 108 49.69 7.57 -3.88
C GLY A 108 48.53 6.59 -4.04
N THR A 109 48.69 5.57 -4.89
CA THR A 109 47.74 4.47 -5.05
C THR A 109 48.30 3.14 -4.56
N PHE A 110 47.42 2.15 -4.38
CA PHE A 110 47.76 0.87 -3.79
C PHE A 110 47.17 -0.31 -4.57
N ASN A 111 48.00 -1.32 -4.83
CA ASN A 111 47.51 -2.63 -5.26
C ASN A 111 46.99 -3.37 -4.03
N THR A 112 45.67 -3.51 -3.94
CA THR A 112 45.01 -4.07 -2.76
C THR A 112 44.47 -5.47 -3.07
N THR A 113 44.77 -6.43 -2.20
CA THR A 113 44.24 -7.79 -2.25
C THR A 113 43.56 -8.12 -0.93
N VAL A 114 42.29 -8.50 -1.01
CA VAL A 114 41.48 -8.95 0.13
C VAL A 114 41.34 -10.46 0.08
N THR A 115 41.55 -11.13 1.21
CA THR A 115 41.28 -12.56 1.40
C THR A 115 39.99 -12.74 2.17
N PHE A 116 39.15 -13.66 1.72
CA PHE A 116 37.88 -14.02 2.34
C PHE A 116 37.65 -15.52 2.27
N LYS A 117 36.74 -16.03 3.10
CA LYS A 117 36.34 -17.44 3.12
C LYS A 117 34.85 -17.56 2.85
N ILE A 118 34.46 -18.52 2.02
CA ILE A 118 33.07 -18.91 1.79
C ILE A 118 32.85 -20.31 2.34
N THR A 119 31.71 -20.52 3.01
CA THR A 119 31.20 -21.85 3.34
C THR A 119 29.79 -22.03 2.84
N ARG A 120 29.40 -23.27 2.51
CA ARG A 120 28.02 -23.67 2.28
C ARG A 120 27.68 -24.81 3.23
N LYS A 121 26.61 -24.66 4.02
CA LYS A 121 26.23 -25.60 5.10
C LYS A 121 27.38 -25.89 6.07
N GLY A 122 28.18 -24.87 6.37
CA GLY A 122 29.35 -24.97 7.25
C GLY A 122 30.59 -25.66 6.63
N LEU A 123 30.47 -26.23 5.43
CA LEU A 123 31.60 -26.82 4.71
C LEU A 123 32.26 -25.78 3.79
N PRO A 124 33.57 -25.88 3.50
CA PRO A 124 34.22 -25.01 2.51
C PRO A 124 33.49 -25.02 1.17
N TYR A 125 33.21 -23.84 0.63
CA TYR A 125 32.60 -23.70 -0.71
C TYR A 125 33.71 -23.65 -1.76
N GLU A 126 33.82 -24.68 -2.59
CA GLU A 126 34.85 -24.78 -3.63
C GLU A 126 34.27 -24.50 -5.02
N ASP A 127 34.90 -23.55 -5.73
CA ASP A 127 34.59 -23.17 -7.11
C ASP A 127 35.88 -22.68 -7.78
N ILE A 128 35.84 -22.51 -9.10
CA ILE A 128 36.99 -22.06 -9.89
C ILE A 128 37.14 -20.52 -9.86
N ASP A 129 38.17 -20.02 -10.54
CA ASP A 129 38.39 -18.59 -10.76
C ASP A 129 37.10 -17.85 -11.10
N LYS A 130 36.92 -16.68 -10.47
CA LYS A 130 35.75 -15.79 -10.62
C LYS A 130 34.46 -16.31 -10.02
N LEU A 131 34.44 -17.46 -9.33
CA LEU A 131 33.25 -18.02 -8.69
C LEU A 131 32.03 -18.09 -9.66
N PRO A 132 32.14 -18.75 -10.83
CA PRO A 132 31.07 -18.74 -11.83
C PRO A 132 29.77 -19.37 -11.34
N SER A 133 29.82 -20.20 -10.29
CA SER A 133 28.64 -20.87 -9.72
C SER A 133 27.81 -19.95 -8.81
N LEU A 134 28.29 -18.75 -8.48
CA LEU A 134 27.51 -17.74 -7.75
C LEU A 134 26.87 -16.73 -8.71
N ASP A 135 25.57 -16.50 -8.56
CA ASP A 135 24.82 -15.50 -9.31
C ASP A 135 25.25 -14.06 -8.97
N GLN A 136 25.55 -13.77 -7.70
CA GLN A 136 26.05 -12.47 -7.23
C GLN A 136 27.34 -12.61 -6.44
N LYS A 137 28.28 -11.68 -6.67
CA LYS A 137 29.60 -11.63 -6.03
C LYS A 137 30.22 -10.25 -6.19
N THR A 138 30.16 -9.45 -5.14
CA THR A 138 30.66 -8.07 -5.22
C THR A 138 31.30 -7.65 -3.91
N PHE A 139 32.40 -6.90 -4.02
CA PHE A 139 33.22 -6.47 -2.90
C PHE A 139 33.60 -5.01 -3.07
N TYR A 140 33.61 -4.27 -1.96
CA TYR A 140 33.86 -2.84 -1.92
C TYR A 140 34.71 -2.46 -0.72
N SER A 141 35.36 -1.31 -0.82
CA SER A 141 35.88 -0.55 0.32
C SER A 141 35.45 0.91 0.22
N VAL A 142 35.32 1.60 1.34
CA VAL A 142 34.96 3.03 1.36
C VAL A 142 35.60 3.73 2.55
N LYS A 143 35.94 5.02 2.43
CA LYS A 143 36.42 5.84 3.54
C LYS A 143 35.25 6.41 4.34
N TYR A 144 35.44 6.56 5.64
CA TYR A 144 34.51 7.21 6.56
C TYR A 144 35.20 8.36 7.30
N ASP A 145 34.59 9.54 7.27
CA ASP A 145 34.98 10.67 8.11
C ASP A 145 34.01 10.80 9.28
N ALA A 146 34.48 10.48 10.48
CA ALA A 146 33.68 10.53 11.70
C ALA A 146 33.30 11.97 12.13
N ALA A 147 34.07 13.00 11.73
CA ALA A 147 33.78 14.39 12.08
C ALA A 147 32.59 14.92 11.30
N THR A 148 32.54 14.64 9.99
CA THR A 148 31.44 15.05 9.11
C THR A 148 30.33 13.99 9.01
N ARG A 149 30.60 12.76 9.46
CA ARG A 149 29.76 11.56 9.32
C ARG A 149 29.44 11.24 7.87
N THR A 150 30.42 11.42 6.98
CA THR A 150 30.29 11.21 5.54
C THR A 150 31.16 10.06 5.04
N PHE A 151 30.71 9.44 3.96
CA PHE A 151 31.45 8.42 3.23
C PHE A 151 31.94 8.99 1.90
N ASP A 152 33.17 8.68 1.53
CA ASP A 152 33.80 9.18 0.31
C ASP A 152 34.71 8.13 -0.34
N GLY A 153 34.82 8.20 -1.67
CA GLY A 153 35.79 7.44 -2.45
C GLY A 153 35.62 5.93 -2.30
N SER A 154 34.42 5.41 -2.56
CA SER A 154 34.22 3.95 -2.61
C SER A 154 35.04 3.34 -3.76
N ASN A 155 35.68 2.21 -3.51
CA ASN A 155 36.35 1.38 -4.50
C ASN A 155 35.58 0.07 -4.67
N SER A 156 35.32 -0.34 -5.91
CA SER A 156 34.66 -1.61 -6.24
C SER A 156 35.68 -2.59 -6.79
N PHE A 157 35.90 -3.70 -6.09
CA PHE A 157 36.82 -4.72 -6.57
C PHE A 157 36.17 -5.52 -7.71
N SER A 158 36.91 -5.70 -8.81
CA SER A 158 36.40 -6.45 -9.97
C SER A 158 36.24 -7.93 -9.64
N SER A 159 35.03 -8.48 -9.82
CA SER A 159 34.77 -9.92 -9.63
C SER A 159 35.62 -10.82 -10.55
N SER A 160 36.16 -10.25 -11.64
CA SER A 160 37.05 -10.96 -12.56
C SER A 160 38.44 -11.29 -11.97
N THR A 161 38.81 -10.66 -10.86
CA THR A 161 40.09 -10.89 -10.18
C THR A 161 39.99 -11.93 -9.05
N ILE A 162 38.79 -12.47 -8.80
CA ILE A 162 38.59 -13.46 -7.75
C ILE A 162 39.33 -14.76 -8.10
N LYS A 163 40.16 -15.24 -7.18
CA LYS A 163 40.94 -16.49 -7.32
C LYS A 163 40.88 -17.35 -6.06
N PRO A 164 40.81 -18.68 -6.18
CA PRO A 164 40.95 -19.57 -5.03
C PRO A 164 42.37 -19.49 -4.46
N VAL A 165 42.49 -19.60 -3.14
CA VAL A 165 43.79 -19.63 -2.46
C VAL A 165 44.35 -21.07 -2.49
N PRO A 166 45.57 -21.30 -3.02
CA PRO A 166 46.15 -22.63 -3.09
C PRO A 166 46.23 -23.32 -1.72
N ALA A 167 45.84 -24.59 -1.67
CA ALA A 167 45.84 -25.44 -0.48
C ALA A 167 44.97 -24.94 0.70
N GLN A 168 44.04 -24.01 0.47
CA GLN A 168 43.09 -23.53 1.48
C GLN A 168 41.64 -23.62 0.93
N PRO A 169 40.99 -24.79 1.05
CA PRO A 169 39.61 -24.99 0.59
C PRO A 169 38.65 -23.91 1.10
N GLY A 170 37.87 -23.34 0.19
CA GLY A 170 36.89 -22.29 0.47
C GLY A 170 37.46 -20.88 0.70
N TRP A 171 38.78 -20.70 0.57
CA TRP A 171 39.42 -19.38 0.67
C TRP A 171 39.63 -18.80 -0.71
N TYR A 172 39.38 -17.50 -0.84
CA TYR A 172 39.49 -16.76 -2.08
C TYR A 172 40.14 -15.41 -1.83
N THR A 173 40.77 -14.87 -2.87
CA THR A 173 41.23 -13.49 -2.91
C THR A 173 40.48 -12.71 -3.96
N VAL A 174 40.20 -11.43 -3.70
CA VAL A 174 39.80 -10.44 -4.71
C VAL A 174 40.79 -9.29 -4.67
N SER A 175 41.18 -8.79 -5.83
CA SER A 175 42.20 -7.74 -5.93
C SER A 175 41.76 -6.60 -6.83
N ASP A 176 42.30 -5.42 -6.58
CA ASP A 176 42.19 -4.28 -7.48
C ASP A 176 43.50 -3.50 -7.49
N ALA A 177 43.80 -2.88 -8.62
CA ALA A 177 44.98 -2.04 -8.79
C ALA A 177 44.62 -0.57 -8.57
N ASP A 178 45.63 0.24 -8.28
CA ASP A 178 45.52 1.70 -8.21
C ASP A 178 44.42 2.23 -7.25
N VAL A 179 44.16 1.50 -6.15
CA VAL A 179 43.20 1.92 -5.13
C VAL A 179 43.72 3.19 -4.45
N PRO A 180 42.92 4.27 -4.32
CA PRO A 180 43.42 5.59 -3.88
C PRO A 180 43.70 5.69 -2.37
N TYR A 181 43.72 4.56 -1.65
CA TYR A 181 44.00 4.48 -0.22
C TYR A 181 44.39 3.06 0.19
N ASP A 182 45.13 2.97 1.29
CA ASP A 182 45.52 1.72 1.94
C ASP A 182 44.53 1.37 3.05
N ILE A 183 43.70 0.35 2.84
CA ILE A 183 42.74 -0.15 3.84
C ILE A 183 43.41 -0.85 5.04
N THR A 184 44.70 -1.18 4.94
CA THR A 184 45.50 -1.84 5.97
C THR A 184 46.28 -0.86 6.85
N ALA A 185 46.35 0.41 6.44
CA ALA A 185 47.04 1.44 7.18
C ALA A 185 46.40 1.66 8.57
N PRO A 186 47.19 1.82 9.66
CA PRO A 186 46.64 2.02 11.01
C PRO A 186 45.71 3.22 11.18
N GLY A 187 45.83 4.23 10.30
CA GLY A 187 45.01 5.44 10.30
C GLY A 187 43.80 5.40 9.36
N PHE A 188 43.57 4.29 8.65
CA PHE A 188 42.43 4.17 7.75
C PHE A 188 41.12 4.14 8.54
N ASN A 189 40.21 5.06 8.19
CA ASN A 189 38.86 5.12 8.73
C ASN A 189 37.88 4.80 7.60
N GLY A 190 37.08 3.75 7.78
CA GLY A 190 36.24 3.23 6.72
C GLY A 190 35.94 1.75 6.92
N HIS A 191 35.38 1.12 5.91
CA HIS A 191 35.09 -0.31 5.97
C HIS A 191 35.27 -1.00 4.61
N PHE A 192 35.45 -2.31 4.71
CA PHE A 192 35.23 -3.26 3.63
C PHE A 192 33.83 -3.86 3.74
N TYR A 193 33.18 -4.09 2.60
CA TYR A 193 31.89 -4.79 2.52
C TYR A 193 31.88 -5.74 1.32
N GLY A 194 31.44 -6.97 1.54
CA GLY A 194 31.26 -7.98 0.51
C GLY A 194 29.92 -8.67 0.63
N TYR A 195 29.35 -9.06 -0.51
CA TYR A 195 28.16 -9.90 -0.54
C TYR A 195 28.22 -10.91 -1.68
N ILE A 196 27.59 -12.07 -1.45
CA ILE A 196 27.40 -13.15 -2.42
C ILE A 196 25.95 -13.62 -2.37
N ALA A 197 25.44 -14.09 -3.50
CA ALA A 197 24.13 -14.74 -3.55
C ALA A 197 24.08 -15.83 -4.64
N ASP A 198 23.22 -16.82 -4.42
CA ASP A 198 22.97 -17.96 -5.30
C ASP A 198 21.55 -18.48 -5.11
N ASP A 199 21.09 -19.38 -5.99
CA ASP A 199 19.75 -19.97 -5.98
C ASP A 199 18.64 -18.91 -6.12
N LYS A 200 18.63 -18.23 -7.27
CA LYS A 200 17.58 -17.28 -7.65
C LYS A 200 16.17 -17.88 -7.46
N LEU A 201 15.30 -17.13 -6.79
CA LEU A 201 13.92 -17.53 -6.55
C LEU A 201 13.01 -17.18 -7.73
N ASP A 202 12.00 -18.02 -7.95
CA ASP A 202 10.93 -17.77 -8.91
C ASP A 202 9.90 -16.83 -8.30
N THR A 203 10.05 -15.53 -8.53
CA THR A 203 9.16 -14.47 -8.03
C THR A 203 8.80 -13.50 -9.15
N GLU A 204 7.76 -12.69 -8.94
CA GLU A 204 7.34 -11.65 -9.89
C GLU A 204 8.38 -10.52 -10.01
N SER A 205 9.35 -10.46 -9.09
CA SER A 205 10.47 -9.53 -9.18
C SER A 205 11.38 -9.89 -10.36
N GLY A 206 11.21 -9.16 -11.47
CA GLY A 206 12.15 -9.13 -12.60
C GLY A 206 12.90 -7.80 -12.66
N GLY A 207 14.04 -7.76 -13.35
CA GLY A 207 14.81 -6.53 -13.54
C GLY A 207 15.71 -6.17 -12.35
N HIS A 208 15.46 -5.02 -11.70
CA HIS A 208 16.36 -4.40 -10.70
C HIS A 208 16.29 -4.98 -9.27
N VAL A 209 15.33 -5.87 -9.00
CA VAL A 209 15.20 -6.60 -7.74
C VAL A 209 15.15 -8.09 -8.07
N THR A 210 15.95 -8.89 -7.40
CA THR A 210 15.95 -10.34 -7.55
C THR A 210 16.19 -10.97 -6.18
N MET A 211 15.29 -11.88 -5.79
CA MET A 211 15.37 -12.60 -4.52
C MET A 211 16.14 -13.90 -4.71
N TYR A 212 16.85 -14.33 -3.67
CA TYR A 212 17.69 -15.52 -3.65
C TYR A 212 17.37 -16.35 -2.40
N ASP A 213 17.48 -17.69 -2.52
CA ASP A 213 17.40 -18.62 -1.38
C ASP A 213 18.63 -18.43 -0.47
N ASN A 214 19.78 -18.17 -1.08
CA ASN A 214 21.06 -18.08 -0.37
C ASN A 214 21.72 -16.73 -0.59
N VAL A 215 21.80 -15.92 0.46
CA VAL A 215 22.51 -14.62 0.50
C VAL A 215 23.47 -14.61 1.68
N ALA A 216 24.69 -14.14 1.49
CA ALA A 216 25.63 -13.91 2.59
C ALA A 216 26.36 -12.59 2.41
N SER A 217 26.52 -11.86 3.51
CA SER A 217 27.19 -10.57 3.56
C SER A 217 28.30 -10.60 4.61
N VAL A 218 29.35 -9.80 4.41
CA VAL A 218 30.41 -9.62 5.40
C VAL A 218 30.92 -8.19 5.37
N ALA A 219 31.31 -7.68 6.53
CA ALA A 219 31.98 -6.40 6.61
C ALA A 219 33.15 -6.42 7.60
N LYS A 220 34.06 -5.47 7.41
CA LYS A 220 35.13 -5.17 8.35
C LYS A 220 35.28 -3.66 8.46
N ALA A 221 34.90 -3.09 9.61
CA ALA A 221 35.17 -1.71 9.95
C ALA A 221 36.63 -1.51 10.40
N PHE A 222 37.18 -0.33 10.11
CA PHE A 222 38.52 0.11 10.44
C PHE A 222 38.51 1.48 11.11
N GLY A 223 39.54 1.76 11.90
CA GLY A 223 39.76 3.05 12.55
C GLY A 223 38.58 3.52 13.39
N THR A 224 38.21 4.79 13.25
CA THR A 224 37.11 5.41 14.00
C THR A 224 35.75 4.82 13.68
N GLU A 225 35.53 4.24 12.49
CA GLU A 225 34.27 3.56 12.19
C GLU A 225 34.08 2.31 13.05
N ALA A 226 35.16 1.59 13.36
CA ALA A 226 35.10 0.39 14.20
C ALA A 226 34.77 0.70 15.67
N THR A 227 35.15 1.88 16.17
CA THR A 227 34.93 2.29 17.56
C THR A 227 33.72 3.21 17.74
N THR A 228 33.42 4.01 16.72
CA THR A 228 32.32 4.97 16.66
C THR A 228 31.58 4.81 15.33
N PRO A 229 30.78 3.74 15.18
CA PRO A 229 30.15 3.41 13.91
C PRO A 229 29.21 4.50 13.41
N TYR A 230 29.01 4.53 12.09
CA TYR A 230 27.98 5.34 11.47
C TYR A 230 26.60 5.03 12.09
N GLN A 231 25.89 6.08 12.47
CA GLN A 231 24.50 5.98 12.92
C GLN A 231 23.59 6.59 11.85
N SER A 232 22.79 5.76 11.19
CA SER A 232 21.76 6.22 10.25
C SER A 232 20.65 6.99 10.96
N LEU A 233 20.09 8.00 10.29
CA LEU A 233 18.88 8.70 10.75
C LEU A 233 17.59 7.92 10.46
N ALA A 234 17.65 6.86 9.65
CA ALA A 234 16.55 5.92 9.42
C ALA A 234 16.78 4.62 10.19
N ASN A 235 15.73 3.82 10.35
CA ASN A 235 15.78 2.50 10.98
C ASN A 235 15.51 1.41 9.94
N VAL A 236 16.32 0.35 9.92
CA VAL A 236 16.02 -0.82 9.07
C VAL A 236 14.68 -1.45 9.47
N SER A 237 14.36 -1.48 10.76
CA SER A 237 13.06 -1.94 11.26
C SER A 237 11.88 -1.13 10.71
N GLY A 238 12.09 0.12 10.28
CA GLY A 238 11.08 0.90 9.57
C GLY A 238 10.82 0.37 8.15
N CYS A 239 11.89 -0.02 7.43
CA CYS A 239 11.78 -0.67 6.12
C CYS A 239 11.10 -2.05 6.22
N GLU A 240 11.43 -2.83 7.25
CA GLU A 240 10.86 -4.16 7.51
C GLU A 240 9.35 -4.14 7.77
N ARG A 241 8.75 -2.97 8.07
CA ARG A 241 7.29 -2.84 8.17
C ARG A 241 6.61 -3.13 6.82
N CYS A 242 7.26 -2.78 5.69
CA CYS A 242 6.68 -2.94 4.35
C CYS A 242 7.42 -3.96 3.47
N HIS A 243 8.74 -4.10 3.63
CA HIS A 243 9.61 -4.82 2.70
C HIS A 243 10.03 -6.23 3.16
N GLY A 244 9.29 -6.82 4.09
CA GLY A 244 9.61 -8.12 4.64
C GLY A 244 10.77 -8.10 5.62
N LYS A 245 10.95 -9.22 6.32
CA LYS A 245 12.01 -9.39 7.33
C LYS A 245 12.74 -10.72 7.10
N PRO A 246 14.07 -10.72 6.89
CA PRO A 246 14.94 -9.54 6.81
C PRO A 246 14.67 -8.68 5.57
N TYR A 247 14.81 -7.36 5.71
CA TYR A 247 14.81 -6.45 4.56
C TYR A 247 16.16 -6.52 3.84
N MET A 248 16.16 -6.86 2.55
CA MET A 248 17.34 -6.78 1.69
C MET A 248 17.05 -5.89 0.49
N LYS A 249 17.81 -4.79 0.34
CA LYS A 249 17.68 -3.95 -0.86
C LYS A 249 18.14 -4.75 -2.09
N HIS A 250 17.47 -4.54 -3.22
CA HIS A 250 17.65 -5.32 -4.46
C HIS A 250 17.40 -6.83 -4.32
N GLY A 251 16.91 -7.29 -3.16
CA GLY A 251 16.66 -8.71 -2.83
C GLY A 251 17.89 -9.48 -2.32
N TYR A 252 19.05 -8.83 -2.17
CA TYR A 252 20.28 -9.51 -1.72
C TYR A 252 21.34 -8.59 -1.07
N ARG A 253 21.07 -7.29 -0.89
CA ARG A 253 21.98 -6.37 -0.20
C ARG A 253 21.48 -6.09 1.21
N ASP A 254 22.26 -6.54 2.18
CA ASP A 254 21.93 -6.47 3.59
C ASP A 254 22.26 -5.08 4.16
N PRO A 255 21.27 -4.35 4.72
CA PRO A 255 21.50 -3.09 5.40
C PRO A 255 21.99 -3.27 6.86
N ILE A 256 21.92 -4.48 7.44
CA ILE A 256 22.41 -4.79 8.79
C ILE A 256 23.51 -5.85 8.69
N VAL A 257 24.77 -5.41 8.65
CA VAL A 257 25.91 -6.32 8.56
C VAL A 257 26.68 -6.29 9.86
N ALA A 258 27.02 -7.47 10.39
CA ALA A 258 27.79 -7.59 11.63
C ALA A 258 29.08 -6.76 11.57
N GLY A 259 29.31 -5.93 12.59
CA GLY A 259 30.47 -5.04 12.67
C GLY A 259 30.27 -3.66 12.03
N LEU A 260 29.09 -3.36 11.47
CA LEU A 260 28.69 -2.05 10.95
C LEU A 260 27.42 -1.54 11.63
N GLY A 261 27.20 -0.22 11.58
CA GLY A 261 25.90 0.38 11.92
C GLY A 261 24.89 0.25 10.77
N ASP A 262 23.60 0.41 11.08
CA ASP A 262 22.49 0.36 10.11
C ASP A 262 22.81 1.16 8.83
N PHE A 263 22.59 0.53 7.69
CA PHE A 263 22.79 1.07 6.34
C PHE A 263 24.23 1.48 5.99
N ALA A 264 25.22 1.32 6.85
CA ALA A 264 26.61 1.65 6.51
C ALA A 264 27.09 0.82 5.31
N SER A 265 26.68 -0.44 5.21
CA SER A 265 26.94 -1.30 4.04
C SER A 265 26.39 -0.72 2.73
N CYS A 266 25.26 -0.01 2.77
CA CYS A 266 24.68 0.65 1.60
C CYS A 266 25.53 1.85 1.14
N LYS A 267 26.30 2.46 2.05
CA LYS A 267 27.12 3.64 1.76
C LYS A 267 28.29 3.34 0.82
N VAL A 268 28.67 2.07 0.59
CA VAL A 268 29.65 1.75 -0.45
C VAL A 268 29.14 2.06 -1.87
N CYS A 269 27.83 2.07 -2.09
CA CYS A 269 27.23 2.49 -3.36
C CYS A 269 26.60 3.89 -3.27
N HIS A 270 26.13 4.26 -2.07
CA HIS A 270 25.44 5.53 -1.78
C HIS A 270 26.30 6.49 -0.93
N TYR A 271 27.56 6.67 -1.33
CA TYR A 271 28.52 7.56 -0.65
C TYR A 271 28.26 9.04 -0.99
N ASP A 272 28.68 9.94 -0.11
CA ASP A 272 28.20 11.32 -0.02
C ASP A 272 28.83 12.28 -1.05
N THR A 273 29.69 11.77 -1.93
CA THR A 273 30.30 12.51 -3.04
C THR A 273 29.92 11.95 -4.42
N ARG A 274 29.13 10.87 -4.46
CA ARG A 274 28.70 10.25 -5.71
C ARG A 274 27.58 11.04 -6.37
N ASN A 275 27.69 11.28 -7.67
CA ASN A 275 26.56 11.80 -8.45
C ASN A 275 25.42 10.78 -8.52
N GLY A 276 24.20 11.28 -8.37
CA GLY A 276 22.93 10.55 -8.53
C GLY A 276 22.81 9.91 -9.91
N GLY A 277 22.24 8.71 -9.94
CA GLY A 277 22.02 7.95 -11.18
C GLY A 277 20.65 8.14 -11.82
N HIS A 278 19.69 8.70 -11.07
CA HIS A 278 18.28 8.77 -11.45
C HIS A 278 17.73 10.21 -11.47
N PRO A 279 18.32 11.13 -12.28
CA PRO A 279 17.80 12.49 -12.42
C PRO A 279 16.38 12.51 -12.99
N ASP A 280 15.95 11.41 -13.61
CA ASP A 280 14.62 11.23 -14.17
C ASP A 280 13.50 11.11 -13.12
N TRP A 281 13.77 10.70 -11.88
CA TRP A 281 12.75 10.68 -10.81
C TRP A 281 12.21 12.09 -10.52
N GLN A 282 13.10 13.08 -10.46
CA GLN A 282 12.68 14.48 -10.33
C GLN A 282 11.90 14.94 -11.56
N LEU A 283 12.35 14.59 -12.75
CA LEU A 283 11.67 14.94 -14.00
C LEU A 283 10.25 14.35 -14.06
N LEU A 284 10.04 13.13 -13.55
CA LEU A 284 8.75 12.44 -13.55
C LEU A 284 7.66 13.27 -12.88
N VAL A 285 7.99 13.94 -11.78
CA VAL A 285 7.03 14.78 -11.04
C VAL A 285 7.12 16.25 -11.47
N ASP A 286 8.30 16.75 -11.82
CA ASP A 286 8.51 18.15 -12.20
C ASP A 286 7.97 18.50 -13.59
N ASN A 287 8.10 17.58 -14.56
CA ASN A 287 7.63 17.71 -15.93
C ASN A 287 7.27 16.32 -16.50
N PRO A 288 6.13 15.75 -16.07
CA PRO A 288 5.70 14.43 -16.52
C PRO A 288 5.53 14.34 -18.04
N THR A 289 5.14 15.44 -18.71
CA THR A 289 5.03 15.46 -20.18
C THR A 289 6.36 15.16 -20.85
N ARG A 290 7.43 15.84 -20.42
CA ARG A 290 8.79 15.62 -20.91
C ARG A 290 9.30 14.24 -20.53
N TYR A 291 9.01 13.76 -19.32
CA TYR A 291 9.36 12.40 -18.93
C TYR A 291 8.74 11.36 -19.89
N ALA A 292 7.45 11.48 -20.20
CA ALA A 292 6.76 10.54 -21.10
C ALA A 292 7.33 10.57 -22.53
N GLU A 293 7.78 11.73 -23.02
CA GLU A 293 8.51 11.84 -24.28
C GLU A 293 9.83 11.04 -24.24
N LEU A 294 10.62 11.23 -23.18
CA LEU A 294 11.91 10.56 -23.03
C LEU A 294 11.78 9.06 -22.78
N ASP A 295 10.77 8.61 -22.05
CA ASP A 295 10.45 7.18 -21.86
C ASP A 295 10.16 6.51 -23.21
N LYS A 296 9.36 7.15 -24.06
CA LYS A 296 9.08 6.66 -25.42
C LYS A 296 10.37 6.51 -26.24
N LEU A 297 11.27 7.49 -26.17
CA LEU A 297 12.58 7.42 -26.84
C LEU A 297 13.46 6.29 -26.28
N ALA A 298 13.49 6.15 -24.96
CA ALA A 298 14.26 5.12 -24.28
C ALA A 298 13.81 3.71 -24.65
N LYS A 299 12.48 3.46 -24.65
CA LYS A 299 11.89 2.19 -25.07
C LYS A 299 12.15 1.90 -26.55
N ALA A 300 12.05 2.89 -27.43
CA ALA A 300 12.36 2.74 -28.85
C ALA A 300 13.84 2.38 -29.09
N ALA A 301 14.76 3.01 -28.35
CA ALA A 301 16.19 2.69 -28.41
C ALA A 301 16.48 1.28 -27.86
N ALA A 302 15.87 0.90 -26.74
CA ALA A 302 16.00 -0.43 -26.16
C ALA A 302 15.53 -1.54 -27.13
N ALA A 303 14.42 -1.31 -27.84
CA ALA A 303 13.87 -2.27 -28.80
C ALA A 303 14.81 -2.58 -29.99
N ILE A 304 15.70 -1.66 -30.35
CA ILE A 304 16.73 -1.85 -31.39
C ILE A 304 18.13 -2.16 -30.82
N GLY A 305 18.24 -2.35 -29.51
CA GLY A 305 19.52 -2.62 -28.83
C GLY A 305 20.46 -1.42 -28.72
N ASP A 306 19.98 -0.18 -28.89
CA ASP A 306 20.81 1.02 -28.75
C ASP A 306 21.03 1.36 -27.27
N THR A 307 22.12 0.84 -26.71
CA THR A 307 22.50 1.08 -25.33
C THR A 307 22.93 2.52 -25.04
N SER A 308 23.14 3.36 -26.06
CA SER A 308 23.50 4.77 -25.86
C SER A 308 22.30 5.64 -25.49
N LYS A 309 21.08 5.16 -25.75
CA LYS A 309 19.81 5.88 -25.52
C LYS A 309 18.73 5.05 -24.84
N ASN A 310 19.04 3.86 -24.31
CA ASN A 310 18.06 2.97 -23.70
C ASN A 310 17.58 3.35 -22.28
N SER A 311 17.80 4.59 -21.83
CA SER A 311 17.26 5.09 -20.56
C SER A 311 16.87 6.56 -20.68
N ILE A 312 16.00 7.02 -19.79
CA ILE A 312 15.52 8.41 -19.77
C ILE A 312 16.69 9.36 -19.58
N ALA A 313 17.52 9.11 -18.57
CA ALA A 313 18.71 9.92 -18.28
C ALA A 313 19.66 10.07 -19.48
N LYS A 314 19.80 9.03 -20.32
CA LYS A 314 20.63 9.08 -21.54
C LYS A 314 20.05 9.94 -22.66
N ASN A 315 18.75 10.23 -22.64
CA ASN A 315 18.08 11.10 -23.61
C ASN A 315 17.87 12.53 -23.08
N MET A 316 18.22 12.81 -21.82
CA MET A 316 18.18 14.16 -21.25
C MET A 316 19.30 15.04 -21.83
N THR A 317 19.01 16.31 -22.01
CA THR A 317 20.00 17.33 -22.38
C THR A 317 20.95 17.61 -21.23
N THR A 318 22.13 18.19 -21.52
CA THR A 318 23.08 18.63 -20.49
C THR A 318 22.45 19.60 -19.49
N ALA A 319 21.54 20.48 -19.95
CA ALA A 319 20.84 21.42 -19.09
C ALA A 319 19.84 20.72 -18.15
N GLU A 320 19.12 19.71 -18.64
CA GLU A 320 18.22 18.88 -17.82
C GLU A 320 19.01 18.06 -16.79
N LEU A 321 20.12 17.42 -17.20
CA LEU A 321 20.99 16.68 -16.29
C LEU A 321 21.56 17.59 -15.19
N ALA A 322 21.97 18.81 -15.53
CA ALA A 322 22.43 19.78 -14.55
C ALA A 322 21.31 20.26 -13.62
N LYS A 323 20.09 20.44 -14.14
CA LYS A 323 18.91 20.87 -13.36
C LYS A 323 18.51 19.84 -12.30
N TYR A 324 18.54 18.55 -12.66
CA TYR A 324 18.07 17.46 -11.81
C TYR A 324 19.21 16.65 -11.17
N ALA A 325 20.44 17.17 -11.23
CA ALA A 325 21.58 16.59 -10.55
C ALA A 325 21.35 16.58 -9.02
N TYR A 326 21.71 15.46 -8.40
CA TYR A 326 21.67 15.29 -6.96
C TYR A 326 22.82 14.37 -6.52
N THR A 327 23.14 14.34 -5.24
CA THR A 327 24.12 13.39 -4.67
C THR A 327 23.42 12.08 -4.32
N ALA A 328 23.99 10.93 -4.72
CA ALA A 328 23.44 9.58 -4.48
C ALA A 328 23.53 9.14 -3.00
N THR A 329 23.08 9.98 -2.08
CA THR A 329 22.94 9.62 -0.67
C THR A 329 21.76 8.67 -0.51
N LEU A 330 21.83 7.82 0.53
CA LEU A 330 20.71 6.93 0.87
C LEU A 330 19.41 7.71 1.06
N MET A 331 19.48 8.88 1.71
CA MET A 331 18.31 9.76 1.92
C MET A 331 17.68 10.16 0.59
N ASN A 332 18.47 10.70 -0.33
CA ASN A 332 17.96 11.15 -1.63
C ASN A 332 17.34 10.01 -2.42
N ASP A 333 18.03 8.87 -2.53
CA ASP A 333 17.53 7.76 -3.34
C ASP A 333 16.30 7.09 -2.71
N VAL A 334 16.23 6.98 -1.38
CA VAL A 334 15.05 6.44 -0.69
C VAL A 334 13.88 7.40 -0.80
N HIS A 335 14.06 8.68 -0.50
CA HIS A 335 12.98 9.67 -0.55
C HIS A 335 12.40 9.80 -1.97
N MET A 336 13.25 9.96 -2.99
CA MET A 336 12.76 10.13 -4.36
C MET A 336 12.05 8.88 -4.86
N ALA A 337 12.57 7.69 -4.58
CA ALA A 337 11.89 6.46 -4.99
C ALA A 337 10.49 6.35 -4.35
N HIS A 338 10.33 6.66 -3.06
CA HIS A 338 9.02 6.57 -2.39
C HIS A 338 8.08 7.74 -2.68
N ALA A 339 8.60 8.94 -2.96
CA ALA A 339 7.80 10.13 -3.21
C ALA A 339 7.44 10.32 -4.69
N MET A 340 8.23 9.77 -5.61
CA MET A 340 8.15 10.09 -7.04
C MET A 340 7.94 8.86 -7.93
N GLU A 341 8.53 7.71 -7.59
CA GLU A 341 8.48 6.50 -8.43
C GLU A 341 7.35 5.56 -8.01
N PHE A 342 7.25 5.27 -6.71
CA PHE A 342 6.36 4.22 -6.19
C PHE A 342 5.06 4.75 -5.58
N PRO A 343 3.94 3.99 -5.69
CA PRO A 343 2.71 4.29 -4.97
C PRO A 343 2.88 3.97 -3.48
N TYR A 344 3.26 4.97 -2.69
CA TYR A 344 3.44 4.82 -1.26
C TYR A 344 2.09 4.64 -0.53
N PRO A 345 1.91 3.61 0.33
CA PRO A 345 0.61 3.27 0.91
C PRO A 345 0.12 4.21 2.02
N GLN A 346 0.99 5.11 2.50
CA GLN A 346 0.69 6.07 3.58
C GLN A 346 0.82 7.50 3.07
N LYS A 347 0.51 8.48 3.93
CA LYS A 347 0.87 9.87 3.68
C LYS A 347 2.38 10.06 3.76
N MET A 348 2.97 10.70 2.75
CA MET A 348 4.44 10.88 2.67
C MET A 348 5.02 11.74 3.80
N SER A 349 4.21 12.60 4.45
CA SER A 349 4.65 13.36 5.62
C SER A 349 4.71 12.53 6.92
N ASN A 350 4.35 11.24 6.90
CA ASN A 350 4.44 10.36 8.07
C ASN A 350 5.86 9.81 8.24
N CYS A 351 6.80 10.72 8.58
CA CYS A 351 8.22 10.42 8.74
C CYS A 351 8.50 9.33 9.78
N ALA A 352 7.64 9.23 10.80
CA ALA A 352 7.77 8.27 11.90
C ALA A 352 7.86 6.82 11.42
N THR A 353 7.32 6.48 10.26
CA THR A 353 7.40 5.12 9.69
C THR A 353 8.85 4.65 9.50
N CYS A 354 9.73 5.54 9.03
CA CYS A 354 11.15 5.22 8.77
C CYS A 354 12.10 5.81 9.83
N HIS A 355 11.68 6.86 10.53
CA HIS A 355 12.51 7.67 11.43
C HIS A 355 12.08 7.57 12.90
N ASP A 356 11.37 6.49 13.27
CA ASP A 356 10.91 6.26 14.65
C ASP A 356 12.05 6.45 15.68
N GLY A 357 11.75 7.15 16.78
CA GLY A 357 12.74 7.52 17.81
C GLY A 357 13.86 8.48 17.37
N LYS A 358 13.90 8.91 16.11
CA LYS A 358 14.96 9.78 15.53
C LYS A 358 14.44 11.12 15.00
N LEU A 359 13.15 11.41 15.12
CA LEU A 359 12.51 12.62 14.58
C LEU A 359 13.14 13.93 15.09
N THR A 360 13.56 14.00 16.35
CA THR A 360 14.24 15.19 16.88
C THR A 360 15.54 15.52 16.13
N GLN A 361 16.30 14.51 15.71
CA GLN A 361 17.53 14.69 14.95
C GLN A 361 17.25 15.05 13.48
N LEU A 362 16.14 14.55 12.93
CA LEU A 362 15.70 14.83 11.56
C LEU A 362 15.27 16.29 11.39
N PHE A 363 14.59 16.84 12.40
CA PHE A 363 14.03 18.19 12.36
C PHE A 363 14.98 19.28 12.86
N ASP A 364 16.27 18.97 13.02
CA ASP A 364 17.28 19.98 13.29
C ASP A 364 17.35 21.00 12.15
N ASP A 365 17.46 22.30 12.49
CA ASP A 365 17.45 23.39 11.52
C ASP A 365 18.58 23.25 10.47
N ALA A 366 19.70 22.59 10.80
CA ALA A 366 20.78 22.30 9.86
C ALA A 366 20.37 21.31 8.76
N LYS A 367 19.24 20.60 8.92
CA LYS A 367 18.69 19.69 7.92
C LYS A 367 17.69 20.37 6.98
N PHE A 368 17.30 21.61 7.28
CA PHE A 368 16.37 22.39 6.45
C PHE A 368 17.10 23.10 5.30
N VAL A 369 17.57 22.27 4.36
CA VAL A 369 18.33 22.69 3.17
C VAL A 369 17.65 22.21 1.90
N LYS A 370 17.90 22.91 0.78
CA LYS A 370 17.33 22.61 -0.54
C LYS A 370 17.42 21.12 -0.90
N ALA A 371 18.57 20.49 -0.68
CA ALA A 371 18.81 19.08 -0.99
C ALA A 371 17.79 18.14 -0.31
N THR A 372 17.49 18.38 0.97
CA THR A 372 16.49 17.60 1.72
C THR A 372 15.09 17.82 1.14
N CYS A 373 14.70 19.07 0.87
CA CYS A 373 13.33 19.36 0.42
C CYS A 373 13.06 18.80 -0.98
N VAL A 374 14.00 18.97 -1.92
CA VAL A 374 13.81 18.48 -3.29
C VAL A 374 13.79 16.96 -3.35
N SER A 375 14.35 16.25 -2.37
CA SER A 375 14.27 14.78 -2.32
C SER A 375 12.82 14.24 -2.24
N CYS A 376 11.85 15.04 -1.79
CA CYS A 376 10.43 14.69 -1.77
C CYS A 376 9.56 15.61 -2.64
N HIS A 377 9.95 16.87 -2.82
CA HIS A 377 9.17 17.87 -3.54
C HIS A 377 9.80 18.17 -4.90
N ALA A 378 9.02 17.98 -5.97
CA ALA A 378 9.38 18.52 -7.27
C ALA A 378 9.54 20.05 -7.20
N TRP A 379 10.23 20.63 -8.16
CA TRP A 379 10.47 22.07 -8.15
C TRP A 379 9.21 22.87 -8.53
N LYS A 380 8.64 22.57 -9.69
CA LYS A 380 7.52 23.28 -10.31
C LYS A 380 6.30 22.39 -10.52
N GLY A 381 6.50 21.19 -11.06
CA GLY A 381 5.41 20.29 -11.45
C GLY A 381 4.54 20.83 -12.59
N GLU A 382 3.51 20.07 -12.95
CA GLU A 382 2.52 20.41 -13.97
C GLU A 382 1.09 20.35 -13.42
N ALA A 383 0.40 21.49 -13.46
CA ALA A 383 -0.98 21.65 -13.00
C ALA A 383 -1.95 20.67 -13.66
N LYS A 384 -1.76 20.39 -14.97
CA LYS A 384 -2.57 19.43 -15.73
C LYS A 384 -2.64 18.06 -15.04
N TYR A 385 -1.55 17.62 -14.42
CA TYR A 385 -1.44 16.30 -13.79
C TYR A 385 -1.37 16.36 -12.25
N GLY A 386 -1.66 17.54 -11.67
CA GLY A 386 -1.72 17.78 -10.24
C GLY A 386 -0.39 17.71 -9.47
N THR A 387 0.74 17.66 -10.18
CA THR A 387 2.08 17.51 -9.58
C THR A 387 2.66 18.83 -9.06
N ASP A 388 2.09 19.96 -9.48
CA ASP A 388 2.42 21.30 -9.02
C ASP A 388 1.95 21.58 -7.59
N LYS A 389 0.90 20.92 -7.10
CA LYS A 389 0.28 21.18 -5.80
C LYS A 389 1.25 21.01 -4.62
N MET A 390 2.18 20.06 -4.74
CA MET A 390 3.21 19.78 -3.72
C MET A 390 4.60 20.19 -4.19
N ALA A 391 4.70 20.90 -5.32
CA ALA A 391 5.96 21.41 -5.81
C ALA A 391 6.42 22.61 -4.98
N MET A 392 7.73 22.77 -4.87
CA MET A 392 8.36 23.81 -4.05
C MET A 392 7.94 25.22 -4.47
N GLU A 393 7.85 25.50 -5.77
CA GLU A 393 7.40 26.80 -6.32
C GLU A 393 5.99 27.16 -5.83
N SER A 394 5.06 26.20 -5.85
CA SER A 394 3.68 26.40 -5.37
C SER A 394 3.58 26.52 -3.86
N ILE A 395 4.39 25.76 -3.10
CA ILE A 395 4.47 25.87 -1.65
C ILE A 395 5.00 27.26 -1.25
N TRP A 396 6.03 27.76 -1.93
CA TRP A 396 6.60 29.08 -1.65
C TRP A 396 5.72 30.24 -2.10
N ALA A 397 5.06 30.14 -3.26
CA ALA A 397 4.13 31.18 -3.71
C ALA A 397 2.99 31.41 -2.68
N ARG A 398 2.49 30.32 -2.08
CA ARG A 398 1.49 30.37 -1.00
C ARG A 398 1.99 31.04 0.29
N ALA A 399 3.30 31.06 0.52
CA ALA A 399 3.90 31.71 1.68
C ALA A 399 4.05 33.25 1.52
N GLY A 400 3.65 33.83 0.37
CA GLY A 400 3.68 35.28 0.15
C GLY A 400 5.08 35.86 -0.08
N ALA A 401 6.09 35.01 -0.32
CA ALA A 401 7.47 35.44 -0.57
C ALA A 401 7.69 35.76 -2.06
N SER A 402 7.98 37.02 -2.40
CA SER A 402 8.45 37.40 -3.74
C SER A 402 9.99 37.33 -3.80
N ILE A 403 10.55 36.15 -4.04
CA ILE A 403 11.99 36.03 -4.32
C ILE A 403 12.19 35.40 -5.69
N LEU A 404 12.57 36.26 -6.64
CA LEU A 404 13.17 35.87 -7.91
C LEU A 404 14.46 35.07 -7.63
N SER A 405 14.57 33.92 -8.31
CA SER A 405 15.83 33.19 -8.53
C SER A 405 16.40 32.34 -7.38
N MET A 406 15.84 31.14 -7.18
CA MET A 406 16.54 30.00 -6.54
C MET A 406 17.18 29.02 -7.54
N HIS A 407 16.97 29.22 -8.84
CA HIS A 407 17.70 28.49 -9.89
C HIS A 407 19.14 28.97 -10.06
N GLN A 408 19.47 30.21 -9.64
CA GLN A 408 20.78 30.83 -9.91
C GLN A 408 21.63 31.03 -8.65
N GLY A 409 21.18 30.57 -7.48
CA GLY A 409 21.90 30.70 -6.21
C GLY A 409 22.33 29.35 -5.64
N THR A 410 23.58 29.26 -5.17
CA THR A 410 24.19 28.05 -4.60
C THR A 410 23.76 27.74 -3.16
N THR A 411 23.15 28.68 -2.44
CA THR A 411 22.81 28.50 -1.02
C THR A 411 21.62 29.38 -0.63
N ALA A 412 20.40 28.87 -0.79
CA ALA A 412 19.30 29.36 0.03
C ALA A 412 19.21 28.43 1.24
N GLU A 413 19.91 28.79 2.33
CA GLU A 413 19.72 28.09 3.60
C GLU A 413 18.33 28.45 4.11
N CYS A 414 17.37 27.53 3.97
CA CYS A 414 15.97 27.77 4.30
C CYS A 414 15.78 28.09 5.79
N ASN A 415 16.71 27.60 6.62
CA ASN A 415 16.80 27.86 8.06
C ASN A 415 17.11 29.34 8.43
N THR A 416 17.45 30.20 7.46
CA THR A 416 17.57 31.65 7.71
C THR A 416 16.23 32.26 8.09
N CYS A 417 15.15 31.80 7.46
CA CYS A 417 13.77 32.20 7.73
C CYS A 417 13.03 31.19 8.61
N HIS A 418 13.22 29.89 8.38
CA HIS A 418 12.47 28.80 9.01
C HIS A 418 13.23 28.18 10.17
N LYS A 419 13.40 28.96 11.23
CA LYS A 419 13.97 28.56 12.52
C LYS A 419 13.19 29.20 13.65
N ASP A 420 13.42 28.75 14.89
CA ASP A 420 12.86 29.44 16.06
C ASP A 420 13.32 30.92 16.08
N GLY A 421 12.36 31.84 16.03
CA GLY A 421 12.62 33.28 15.97
C GLY A 421 13.17 33.79 14.62
N GLY A 422 13.07 33.00 13.54
CA GLY A 422 13.45 33.38 12.19
C GLY A 422 12.60 34.51 11.60
N ALA A 423 13.09 35.10 10.50
CA ALA A 423 12.39 36.18 9.80
C ALA A 423 10.96 35.72 9.39
N ALA A 424 9.96 36.56 9.65
CA ALA A 424 8.54 36.34 9.34
C ALA A 424 7.81 35.23 10.12
N SER A 425 8.21 34.92 11.37
CA SER A 425 7.55 33.88 12.18
C SER A 425 7.58 32.50 11.50
N GLY A 426 8.67 32.20 10.79
CA GLY A 426 8.79 31.01 9.95
C GLY A 426 8.60 29.72 10.76
N LYS A 427 7.56 28.96 10.45
CA LYS A 427 7.35 27.61 10.97
C LYS A 427 8.57 26.74 10.68
N ARG A 428 9.03 25.97 11.66
CA ARG A 428 10.13 25.00 11.48
C ARG A 428 9.68 23.82 10.64
N LEU A 429 10.64 23.04 10.14
CA LEU A 429 10.35 21.82 9.38
C LEU A 429 9.40 20.87 10.12
N LYS A 430 9.59 20.70 11.44
CA LYS A 430 8.69 19.90 12.28
C LYS A 430 7.26 20.43 12.29
N ASP A 431 7.08 21.75 12.30
CA ASP A 431 5.76 22.38 12.39
C ASP A 431 5.02 22.28 11.05
N LEU A 432 5.76 22.24 9.94
CA LEU A 432 5.24 22.06 8.59
C LEU A 432 4.80 20.62 8.28
N HIS A 433 5.38 19.64 8.96
CA HIS A 433 5.10 18.21 8.76
C HIS A 433 4.48 17.55 10.00
N ASN A 434 3.82 18.34 10.87
CA ASN A 434 3.11 17.85 12.06
C ASN A 434 3.96 16.92 12.94
N GLY A 435 5.20 17.33 13.24
CA GLY A 435 6.15 16.54 14.02
C GLY A 435 6.61 15.25 13.36
N GLY A 436 6.34 15.04 12.06
CA GLY A 436 6.63 13.80 11.34
C GLY A 436 5.55 12.74 11.45
N PHE A 437 4.33 13.11 11.86
CA PHE A 437 3.21 12.21 12.04
C PHE A 437 2.00 12.64 11.19
N ASP A 438 1.24 11.66 10.68
CA ASP A 438 -0.01 11.97 9.99
C ASP A 438 -1.07 12.49 10.99
N PRO A 439 -1.57 13.72 10.86
CA PRO A 439 -2.62 14.26 11.74
C PRO A 439 -3.95 13.50 11.65
N LYS A 440 -4.16 12.66 10.63
CA LYS A 440 -5.31 11.74 10.58
C LYS A 440 -5.20 10.60 11.60
N ILE A 441 -3.98 10.24 11.98
CA ILE A 441 -3.69 9.03 12.76
C ILE A 441 -3.24 9.39 14.17
N TYR A 442 -2.44 10.44 14.31
CA TYR A 442 -1.79 10.83 15.56
C TYR A 442 -2.22 12.20 16.03
N THR A 443 -2.15 12.40 17.36
CA THR A 443 -2.26 13.72 17.98
C THR A 443 -1.18 14.69 17.46
N LYS A 444 -1.39 16.02 17.63
CA LYS A 444 -0.52 17.10 17.12
C LYS A 444 0.99 16.97 17.45
N ASP A 445 1.32 16.27 18.52
CA ASP A 445 2.68 16.01 18.99
C ASP A 445 3.20 14.58 18.69
N GLY A 446 2.37 13.74 18.05
CA GLY A 446 2.67 12.34 17.80
C GLY A 446 2.59 11.44 19.02
N ALA A 447 2.10 11.94 20.17
CA ALA A 447 2.17 11.21 21.43
C ALA A 447 1.29 9.95 21.46
N LYS A 448 0.14 9.97 20.80
CA LYS A 448 -0.82 8.86 20.77
C LYS A 448 -1.50 8.74 19.42
N ARG A 449 -1.94 7.53 19.07
CA ARG A 449 -2.90 7.32 17.99
C ARG A 449 -4.31 7.60 18.48
N TYR A 450 -5.17 8.15 17.62
CA TYR A 450 -6.57 8.36 17.98
C TYR A 450 -7.30 7.05 18.33
N SER A 451 -7.00 5.96 17.63
CA SER A 451 -7.57 4.63 17.90
C SER A 451 -7.12 3.99 19.22
N GLU A 452 -6.00 4.45 19.79
CA GLU A 452 -5.54 4.01 21.13
C GLU A 452 -6.27 4.75 22.25
N VAL A 453 -6.79 5.95 21.96
CA VAL A 453 -7.50 6.80 22.92
C VAL A 453 -9.00 6.53 22.87
N PHE A 454 -9.60 6.57 21.68
CA PHE A 454 -11.05 6.39 21.51
C PHE A 454 -11.36 4.97 21.06
N VAL A 455 -11.98 4.20 21.96
CA VAL A 455 -12.30 2.78 21.74
C VAL A 455 -13.79 2.61 21.60
N ALA A 456 -14.22 2.12 20.44
CA ALA A 456 -15.59 1.74 20.12
C ALA A 456 -15.84 0.26 20.41
N LYS A 457 -17.07 -0.09 20.84
CA LYS A 457 -17.47 -1.46 21.19
C LYS A 457 -18.92 -1.75 20.81
N ILE A 458 -19.19 -3.02 20.52
CA ILE A 458 -20.55 -3.57 20.47
C ILE A 458 -20.78 -4.33 21.78
N ASP A 459 -21.68 -3.82 22.61
CA ASP A 459 -21.84 -4.24 23.99
C ASP A 459 -22.79 -5.42 24.12
N ALA A 460 -23.96 -5.34 23.49
CA ALA A 460 -24.98 -6.38 23.55
C ALA A 460 -25.82 -6.40 22.27
N ALA A 461 -26.40 -7.57 21.98
CA ALA A 461 -27.45 -7.71 20.98
C ALA A 461 -28.47 -8.76 21.42
N SER A 462 -29.72 -8.59 20.99
CA SER A 462 -30.79 -9.56 21.22
C SER A 462 -31.80 -9.55 20.08
N TYR A 463 -32.31 -10.71 19.72
CA TYR A 463 -33.25 -10.91 18.61
C TYR A 463 -34.58 -11.47 19.12
N ASP A 464 -35.67 -10.84 18.70
CA ASP A 464 -37.03 -11.33 18.93
C ASP A 464 -37.58 -11.98 17.65
N ALA A 465 -37.65 -13.31 17.66
CA ALA A 465 -38.16 -14.10 16.54
C ALA A 465 -39.65 -13.88 16.24
N ASN A 466 -40.44 -13.37 17.19
CA ASN A 466 -41.86 -13.12 16.97
C ASN A 466 -42.08 -11.85 16.13
N THR A 467 -41.20 -10.86 16.30
CA THR A 467 -41.28 -9.57 15.61
C THR A 467 -40.22 -9.38 14.53
N ASN A 468 -39.27 -10.32 14.41
CA ASN A 468 -38.09 -10.23 13.55
C ASN A 468 -37.24 -8.97 13.80
N LYS A 469 -37.11 -8.57 15.07
CA LYS A 469 -36.38 -7.36 15.45
C LYS A 469 -35.09 -7.68 16.17
N LEU A 470 -34.00 -7.06 15.73
CA LEU A 470 -32.68 -7.14 16.35
C LEU A 470 -32.43 -5.86 17.13
N THR A 471 -32.27 -5.96 18.45
CA THR A 471 -31.82 -4.87 19.32
C THR A 471 -30.31 -4.92 19.44
N VAL A 472 -29.65 -3.77 19.32
CA VAL A 472 -28.18 -3.64 19.46
C VAL A 472 -27.86 -2.50 20.41
N GLU A 473 -26.95 -2.76 21.35
CA GLU A 473 -26.35 -1.79 22.26
C GLU A 473 -24.86 -1.70 21.97
N PHE A 474 -24.34 -0.48 21.86
CA PHE A 474 -22.96 -0.21 21.51
C PHE A 474 -22.51 1.12 22.12
N SER A 475 -21.21 1.28 22.32
CA SER A 475 -20.66 2.41 23.05
C SER A 475 -19.27 2.82 22.55
N ALA A 476 -18.87 4.02 22.93
CA ALA A 476 -17.49 4.50 22.80
C ALA A 476 -16.95 4.94 24.16
N SER A 477 -15.63 4.92 24.31
CA SER A 477 -14.96 5.28 25.57
C SER A 477 -13.58 5.86 25.32
N GLU A 478 -13.08 6.61 26.31
CA GLU A 478 -11.71 7.15 26.32
C GLU A 478 -10.80 6.32 27.24
N VAL A 479 -9.69 5.84 26.68
CA VAL A 479 -8.61 5.20 27.43
C VAL A 479 -7.69 6.29 28.00
N GLY A 480 -7.57 6.32 29.33
CA GLY A 480 -6.81 7.36 30.06
C GLY A 480 -7.69 8.39 30.78
N GLY A 481 -9.02 8.26 30.69
CA GLY A 481 -9.99 9.16 31.31
C GLY A 481 -10.42 10.31 30.39
N ALA A 482 -11.50 11.00 30.77
CA ALA A 482 -12.03 12.13 30.02
C ALA A 482 -10.96 13.22 29.82
N SER A 483 -10.88 13.78 28.60
CA SER A 483 -9.87 14.76 28.18
C SER A 483 -8.47 14.20 27.90
N ALA A 484 -8.36 12.90 27.56
CA ALA A 484 -7.08 12.31 27.13
C ALA A 484 -6.47 13.04 25.92
N ILE A 485 -7.31 13.67 25.10
CA ILE A 485 -6.96 14.63 24.06
C ILE A 485 -7.81 15.88 24.28
N ALA A 486 -7.19 17.04 24.53
CA ALA A 486 -7.91 18.25 24.95
C ALA A 486 -8.96 18.78 23.95
N SER A 487 -8.92 18.34 22.70
CA SER A 487 -9.81 18.82 21.62
C SER A 487 -10.95 17.86 21.25
N HIS A 488 -11.03 16.67 21.85
CA HIS A 488 -12.02 15.64 21.49
C HIS A 488 -12.46 14.83 22.71
N ASP A 489 -13.74 14.44 22.72
CA ASP A 489 -14.34 13.56 23.74
C ASP A 489 -15.07 12.38 23.05
N ALA A 490 -15.23 11.25 23.74
CA ALA A 490 -15.99 10.11 23.22
C ALA A 490 -17.44 10.47 22.84
N THR A 491 -18.00 11.52 23.45
CA THR A 491 -19.32 12.07 23.11
C THR A 491 -19.38 12.77 21.75
N ASP A 492 -18.23 13.13 21.16
CA ASP A 492 -18.15 13.72 19.82
C ASP A 492 -18.30 12.68 18.70
N ILE A 493 -18.29 11.38 19.02
CA ILE A 493 -18.35 10.30 18.04
C ILE A 493 -19.75 10.22 17.41
N GLU A 494 -19.78 10.26 16.08
CA GLU A 494 -20.96 10.08 15.25
C GLU A 494 -21.04 8.62 14.77
N PRO A 495 -22.04 7.84 15.23
CA PRO A 495 -22.10 6.43 14.93
C PRO A 495 -22.82 6.09 13.63
N THR A 496 -22.26 5.12 12.90
CA THR A 496 -22.94 4.40 11.82
C THR A 496 -22.92 2.90 12.12
N ILE A 497 -24.10 2.26 12.10
CA ILE A 497 -24.23 0.81 12.25
C ILE A 497 -24.38 0.15 10.88
N LEU A 498 -23.69 -0.98 10.70
CA LEU A 498 -23.82 -1.87 9.54
C LEU A 498 -24.18 -3.28 10.02
N VAL A 499 -25.13 -3.92 9.33
CA VAL A 499 -25.50 -5.31 9.59
C VAL A 499 -25.46 -6.11 8.30
N GLY A 500 -24.49 -7.02 8.17
CA GLY A 500 -24.44 -8.01 7.10
C GLY A 500 -25.02 -9.33 7.58
N MET A 501 -25.85 -10.03 6.79
CA MET A 501 -26.39 -11.34 7.20
C MET A 501 -25.77 -12.48 6.39
N TYR A 502 -25.17 -13.43 7.11
CA TYR A 502 -24.48 -14.57 6.52
C TYR A 502 -25.48 -15.54 5.89
N GLY A 503 -25.14 -16.06 4.71
CA GLY A 503 -25.96 -17.06 4.01
C GLY A 503 -25.43 -18.47 4.20
N TYR A 504 -26.32 -19.43 4.41
CA TYR A 504 -26.02 -20.87 4.37
C TYR A 504 -24.91 -21.32 5.34
N ASN A 505 -24.68 -20.60 6.45
CA ASN A 505 -23.54 -20.78 7.36
C ASN A 505 -22.15 -20.65 6.69
N THR A 506 -22.10 -20.11 5.48
CA THR A 506 -20.84 -19.76 4.83
C THR A 506 -20.30 -18.47 5.40
N LYS A 507 -19.00 -18.21 5.17
CA LYS A 507 -18.40 -16.95 5.58
C LYS A 507 -18.99 -15.74 4.85
N ASP A 508 -19.75 -15.89 3.75
CA ASP A 508 -20.16 -14.74 2.93
C ASP A 508 -21.61 -14.28 3.23
N PHE A 509 -21.84 -12.99 3.00
CA PHE A 509 -23.14 -12.38 3.22
C PHE A 509 -24.09 -12.62 2.05
N ILE A 510 -25.30 -13.10 2.35
CA ILE A 510 -26.42 -13.14 1.39
C ILE A 510 -27.28 -11.87 1.47
N VAL A 511 -27.11 -11.08 2.54
CA VAL A 511 -27.66 -9.72 2.65
C VAL A 511 -26.54 -8.74 2.97
N ASN A 512 -26.33 -7.81 2.04
CA ASN A 512 -25.30 -6.77 2.12
C ASN A 512 -25.77 -5.60 3.00
N ALA A 513 -24.94 -5.16 3.95
CA ALA A 513 -25.23 -3.98 4.76
C ALA A 513 -25.33 -2.71 3.90
N HIS A 514 -24.42 -2.60 2.93
CA HIS A 514 -24.32 -1.51 1.96
C HIS A 514 -25.31 -1.67 0.79
N GLY A 515 -26.26 -2.60 0.86
CA GLY A 515 -27.32 -2.73 -0.14
C GLY A 515 -28.34 -1.59 -0.04
N SER A 516 -28.93 -1.20 -1.17
CA SER A 516 -30.01 -0.21 -1.22
C SER A 516 -31.31 -0.80 -1.76
N ASP A 517 -32.44 -0.26 -1.32
CA ASP A 517 -33.74 -0.52 -1.94
C ASP A 517 -33.86 0.17 -3.31
N ALA A 518 -35.01 -0.03 -3.99
CA ALA A 518 -35.29 0.57 -5.29
C ALA A 518 -35.30 2.12 -5.29
N ASN A 519 -35.43 2.74 -4.11
CA ASN A 519 -35.38 4.20 -3.95
C ASN A 519 -33.98 4.68 -3.55
N GLY A 520 -32.97 3.80 -3.58
CA GLY A 520 -31.60 4.10 -3.19
C GLY A 520 -31.36 4.18 -1.68
N LYS A 521 -32.36 3.88 -0.83
CA LYS A 521 -32.19 3.93 0.63
C LYS A 521 -31.46 2.69 1.11
N ARG A 522 -30.45 2.90 1.98
CA ARG A 522 -29.69 1.80 2.58
C ARG A 522 -30.58 0.88 3.39
N LEU A 523 -30.37 -0.42 3.22
CA LEU A 523 -31.18 -1.47 3.84
C LEU A 523 -30.73 -1.77 5.27
N LEU A 524 -29.42 -1.84 5.51
CA LEU A 524 -28.82 -2.25 6.79
C LEU A 524 -27.52 -1.48 7.11
N GLU A 525 -27.41 -0.25 6.62
CA GLU A 525 -26.38 0.71 6.96
C GLU A 525 -27.05 2.02 7.36
N PHE A 526 -26.82 2.45 8.60
CA PHE A 526 -27.56 3.56 9.18
C PHE A 526 -26.64 4.49 9.97
N PRO A 527 -26.40 5.70 9.46
CA PRO A 527 -26.03 6.84 10.29
C PRO A 527 -27.19 7.16 11.24
N LEU A 528 -26.92 7.28 12.55
CA LEU A 528 -27.97 7.45 13.56
C LEU A 528 -28.72 8.79 13.48
N ASP A 529 -28.22 9.75 12.71
CA ASP A 529 -28.84 11.04 12.43
C ASP A 529 -29.85 10.99 11.26
N THR A 530 -30.05 9.83 10.63
CA THR A 530 -30.97 9.67 9.50
C THR A 530 -32.24 8.90 9.85
N THR A 531 -33.38 9.35 9.30
CA THR A 531 -34.66 8.63 9.41
C THR A 531 -34.67 7.44 8.43
N ASN A 532 -34.68 6.22 8.95
CA ASN A 532 -34.79 5.00 8.15
C ASN A 532 -35.99 4.13 8.59
N PRO A 533 -36.82 3.60 7.67
CA PRO A 533 -37.97 2.78 8.03
C PRO A 533 -37.62 1.46 8.75
N ARG A 534 -36.36 1.01 8.68
CA ARG A 534 -35.89 -0.23 9.32
C ARG A 534 -35.09 -0.01 10.59
N LEU A 535 -34.78 1.24 10.93
CA LEU A 535 -34.02 1.58 12.14
C LEU A 535 -34.91 2.41 13.06
N LYS A 536 -34.99 1.98 14.31
CA LYS A 536 -35.54 2.79 15.40
C LYS A 536 -34.43 3.05 16.42
N VAL A 537 -34.09 4.32 16.62
CA VAL A 537 -33.19 4.72 17.69
C VAL A 537 -33.96 4.73 19.00
N VAL A 538 -33.54 3.89 19.95
CA VAL A 538 -34.13 3.78 21.30
C VAL A 538 -33.43 4.75 22.25
N THR A 539 -32.11 4.86 22.15
CA THR A 539 -31.29 5.82 22.90
C THR A 539 -30.22 6.38 21.97
N SER A 540 -30.17 7.71 21.86
CA SER A 540 -29.22 8.45 21.02
C SER A 540 -28.12 9.15 21.84
N THR A 541 -28.09 8.94 23.16
CA THR A 541 -27.22 9.68 24.08
C THR A 541 -25.77 9.21 24.01
N ALA A 542 -24.92 9.91 23.27
CA ALA A 542 -23.49 9.64 23.28
C ALA A 542 -22.92 9.61 24.72
N PRO A 543 -21.96 8.73 25.04
CA PRO A 543 -21.29 7.81 24.13
C PRO A 543 -21.93 6.39 24.12
N ASN A 544 -23.21 6.25 24.47
CA ASN A 544 -23.91 4.96 24.56
C ASN A 544 -25.19 4.96 23.74
N TRP A 545 -25.32 4.00 22.83
CA TRP A 545 -26.45 3.96 21.90
C TRP A 545 -27.20 2.64 22.00
N LYS A 546 -28.51 2.74 21.78
CA LYS A 546 -29.39 1.57 21.67
C LYS A 546 -30.30 1.74 20.47
N ILE A 547 -30.33 0.73 19.61
CA ILE A 547 -31.14 0.72 18.40
C ILE A 547 -31.92 -0.58 18.27
N GLU A 548 -32.99 -0.52 17.50
CA GLU A 548 -33.79 -1.67 17.07
C GLU A 548 -33.85 -1.68 15.54
N ILE A 549 -33.51 -2.83 14.94
CA ILE A 549 -33.43 -3.05 13.50
C ILE A 549 -34.53 -4.03 13.09
N ASP A 550 -35.36 -3.65 12.13
CA ASP A 550 -36.45 -4.47 11.59
C ASP A 550 -35.94 -5.37 10.44
N LEU A 551 -35.86 -6.67 10.72
CA LEU A 551 -35.45 -7.72 9.78
C LEU A 551 -36.62 -8.46 9.14
N THR A 552 -37.86 -7.97 9.29
CA THR A 552 -39.07 -8.62 8.74
C THR A 552 -38.98 -8.89 7.24
N MET A 553 -38.23 -8.08 6.49
CA MET A 553 -37.97 -8.28 5.06
C MET A 553 -37.35 -9.64 4.73
N TRP A 554 -36.63 -10.26 5.68
CA TRP A 554 -35.95 -11.54 5.53
C TRP A 554 -36.51 -12.63 6.45
N ALA A 555 -37.72 -12.45 6.99
CA ALA A 555 -38.34 -13.38 7.95
C ALA A 555 -38.37 -14.83 7.45
N THR A 556 -38.65 -15.05 6.14
CA THR A 556 -38.63 -16.38 5.54
C THR A 556 -37.24 -17.01 5.57
N GLN A 557 -36.19 -16.26 5.19
CA GLN A 557 -34.81 -16.78 5.19
C GLN A 557 -34.30 -17.07 6.60
N LEU A 558 -34.72 -16.28 7.59
CA LEU A 558 -34.45 -16.52 9.01
C LEU A 558 -35.16 -17.80 9.50
N LYS A 559 -36.45 -17.94 9.16
CA LYS A 559 -37.27 -19.12 9.51
C LYS A 559 -36.73 -20.40 8.89
N ASP A 560 -36.37 -20.35 7.61
CA ASP A 560 -35.83 -21.49 6.85
C ASP A 560 -34.35 -21.76 7.16
N LYS A 561 -33.75 -20.94 8.05
CA LYS A 561 -32.36 -21.04 8.49
C LYS A 561 -31.34 -20.95 7.34
N VAL A 562 -31.72 -20.29 6.25
CA VAL A 562 -30.81 -19.79 5.22
C VAL A 562 -29.91 -18.71 5.83
N ILE A 563 -30.50 -17.82 6.63
CA ILE A 563 -29.77 -16.89 7.49
C ILE A 563 -29.80 -17.44 8.91
N ARG A 564 -28.62 -17.60 9.51
CA ARG A 564 -28.48 -18.01 10.93
C ARG A 564 -27.67 -17.03 11.76
N ARG A 565 -26.82 -16.24 11.12
CA ARG A 565 -25.92 -15.29 11.78
C ARG A 565 -25.91 -13.95 11.07
N ALA A 566 -25.58 -12.90 11.81
CA ALA A 566 -25.28 -11.59 11.26
C ALA A 566 -23.93 -11.08 11.79
N GLU A 567 -23.23 -10.30 10.98
CA GLU A 567 -22.12 -9.47 11.43
C GLU A 567 -22.66 -8.08 11.72
N ILE A 568 -22.55 -7.65 12.97
CA ILE A 568 -22.91 -6.32 13.41
C ILE A 568 -21.62 -5.52 13.47
N SER A 569 -21.56 -4.36 12.83
CA SER A 569 -20.39 -3.48 12.80
C SER A 569 -20.77 -2.06 13.20
N PHE A 570 -19.85 -1.38 13.88
CA PHE A 570 -19.99 0.02 14.29
C PHE A 570 -18.82 0.82 13.70
N LEU A 571 -19.11 1.81 12.85
CA LEU A 571 -18.14 2.80 12.39
C LEU A 571 -18.18 4.03 13.32
N PRO A 572 -17.17 4.23 14.19
CA PRO A 572 -17.07 5.42 15.02
C PRO A 572 -16.47 6.57 14.22
N THR A 573 -17.26 7.58 13.85
CA THR A 573 -16.74 8.74 13.14
C THR A 573 -16.38 9.83 14.12
N LEU A 574 -15.09 10.17 14.22
CA LEU A 574 -14.62 11.34 14.94
C LEU A 574 -14.08 12.35 13.92
N ARG A 575 -14.58 13.59 13.99
CA ARG A 575 -14.20 14.66 13.06
C ARG A 575 -13.29 15.65 13.76
N GLN A 576 -12.20 16.00 13.10
CA GLN A 576 -11.43 17.18 13.44
C GLN A 576 -11.82 18.30 12.49
N VAL A 577 -12.37 19.38 13.05
CA VAL A 577 -12.50 20.65 12.33
C VAL A 577 -11.10 21.16 12.11
N VAL A 578 -10.66 21.21 10.86
CA VAL A 578 -9.40 21.88 10.52
C VAL A 578 -9.71 23.37 10.51
N ASN A 579 -8.91 24.15 11.24
CA ASN A 579 -9.03 25.62 11.28
C ASN A 579 -8.96 26.19 9.85
N ASP A 580 -10.10 26.37 9.22
CA ASP A 580 -10.19 27.31 8.13
C ASP A 580 -10.07 28.71 8.73
N LYS A 581 -9.29 29.59 8.09
CA LYS A 581 -9.15 30.98 8.54
C LYS A 581 -10.48 31.75 8.52
N ASP A 582 -11.53 31.15 7.99
CA ASP A 582 -12.87 31.71 7.87
C ASP A 582 -13.77 31.46 9.11
N VAL A 583 -13.35 30.65 10.09
CA VAL A 583 -14.14 30.45 11.32
C VAL A 583 -13.99 31.61 12.32
N ASP A 584 -12.89 32.38 12.24
CA ASP A 584 -12.56 33.42 13.23
C ASP A 584 -12.90 34.86 12.81
N THR A 585 -13.53 35.07 11.63
CA THR A 585 -13.87 36.44 11.18
C THR A 585 -15.28 36.67 10.63
N GLY A 586 -16.12 35.65 10.46
CA GLY A 586 -17.46 35.81 9.87
C GLY A 586 -18.58 35.12 10.63
N THR A 587 -19.46 35.89 11.28
CA THR A 587 -20.79 35.41 11.67
C THR A 587 -21.63 35.19 10.41
N CYS A 588 -21.65 33.97 9.85
CA CYS A 588 -22.63 33.63 8.81
C CYS A 588 -24.05 33.90 9.32
N ASN A 589 -24.84 34.57 8.49
CA ASN A 589 -26.26 34.79 8.75
C ASN A 589 -27.10 34.34 7.55
N PRO A 590 -27.86 33.23 7.66
CA PRO A 590 -28.00 32.38 8.85
C PRO A 590 -26.73 31.54 9.15
N ALA A 591 -26.60 31.10 10.40
CA ALA A 591 -25.53 30.19 10.80
C ALA A 591 -25.58 28.89 9.97
N CYS A 592 -24.40 28.37 9.61
CA CYS A 592 -24.31 27.16 8.82
C CYS A 592 -24.80 25.92 9.59
N SER A 593 -25.31 24.94 8.85
CA SER A 593 -25.71 23.66 9.43
C SER A 593 -24.48 22.84 9.82
N ARG A 594 -24.62 21.88 10.75
CA ARG A 594 -23.53 20.98 11.17
C ARG A 594 -22.89 20.30 9.93
N GLY A 595 -21.55 20.34 9.84
CA GLY A 595 -20.79 19.83 8.69
C GLY A 595 -20.52 20.87 7.58
N GLN A 596 -20.72 22.16 7.86
CA GLN A 596 -20.43 23.27 6.94
C GLN A 596 -19.69 24.42 7.66
N HIS A 597 -18.77 25.08 6.95
CA HIS A 597 -18.08 26.31 7.38
C HIS A 597 -18.46 27.46 6.46
N CYS A 598 -18.24 28.69 6.92
CA CYS A 598 -18.33 29.86 6.05
C CYS A 598 -17.11 29.90 5.15
N ASP A 599 -17.30 30.01 3.85
CA ASP A 599 -16.20 30.44 2.98
C ASP A 599 -15.98 31.96 3.07
N ALA A 600 -14.89 32.44 2.49
CA ALA A 600 -14.58 33.86 2.32
C ALA A 600 -15.68 34.69 1.62
N SER A 601 -16.72 34.05 1.06
CA SER A 601 -17.89 34.70 0.44
C SER A 601 -19.14 34.67 1.32
N ASN A 602 -19.03 34.30 2.60
CA ASN A 602 -20.12 34.18 3.56
C ASN A 602 -21.19 33.17 3.13
N LYS A 603 -20.80 32.09 2.45
CA LYS A 603 -21.65 30.96 2.10
C LYS A 603 -21.25 29.73 2.90
N CYS A 604 -22.25 28.96 3.29
CA CYS A 604 -22.01 27.66 3.90
C CYS A 604 -21.48 26.69 2.84
N VAL A 605 -20.22 26.32 2.97
CA VAL A 605 -19.55 25.28 2.19
C VAL A 605 -19.33 24.05 3.07
N PRO A 606 -19.26 22.82 2.52
CA PRO A 606 -18.95 21.64 3.32
C PRO A 606 -17.65 21.82 4.10
N ASN A 607 -17.63 21.42 5.37
CA ASN A 607 -16.41 21.36 6.15
C ASN A 607 -15.35 20.53 5.43
N ASP A 608 -14.11 20.98 5.49
CA ASP A 608 -12.92 20.18 5.23
C ASP A 608 -12.60 19.24 6.40
N ASP A 609 -13.63 18.86 7.18
CA ASP A 609 -13.54 18.03 8.37
C ASP A 609 -12.77 16.75 8.06
N VAL A 610 -11.68 16.57 8.77
CA VAL A 610 -10.85 15.39 8.64
C VAL A 610 -11.45 14.31 9.54
N ILE A 611 -11.82 13.17 8.94
CA ILE A 611 -12.22 11.98 9.71
C ILE A 611 -10.96 11.32 10.24
N LEU A 612 -10.84 11.28 11.56
CA LEU A 612 -9.71 10.70 12.27
C LEU A 612 -9.74 9.17 12.22
N ALA A 613 -8.56 8.56 12.32
CA ALA A 613 -8.37 7.13 12.25
C ALA A 613 -8.83 6.45 13.56
N LEU A 614 -9.96 5.76 13.50
CA LEU A 614 -10.52 4.98 14.60
C LEU A 614 -10.77 3.53 14.17
N ASP A 615 -10.66 2.62 15.13
CA ASP A 615 -10.91 1.21 14.90
C ASP A 615 -12.41 0.90 14.98
N ALA A 616 -12.96 0.38 13.89
CA ALA A 616 -14.35 -0.05 13.82
C ALA A 616 -14.48 -1.49 14.37
N PRO A 617 -15.24 -1.72 15.46
CA PRO A 617 -15.49 -3.08 15.94
C PRO A 617 -16.56 -3.78 15.08
N SER A 618 -16.50 -5.10 15.07
CA SER A 618 -17.59 -5.94 14.60
C SER A 618 -17.73 -7.18 15.48
N ARG A 619 -18.94 -7.76 15.52
CA ARG A 619 -19.25 -9.00 16.24
C ARG A 619 -20.20 -9.87 15.45
N THR A 620 -20.00 -11.18 15.53
CA THR A 620 -20.88 -12.17 14.89
C THR A 620 -21.99 -12.57 15.86
N PHE A 621 -23.24 -12.37 15.49
CA PHE A 621 -24.42 -12.70 16.29
C PHE A 621 -25.15 -13.91 15.72
N ASP A 622 -25.47 -14.91 16.53
CA ASP A 622 -26.28 -16.08 16.15
C ASP A 622 -27.74 -15.88 16.57
N PHE A 623 -28.65 -15.91 15.58
CA PHE A 623 -30.08 -15.67 15.80
C PHE A 623 -30.76 -16.82 16.56
N GLY A 624 -30.27 -18.06 16.41
CA GLY A 624 -30.83 -19.24 17.07
C GLY A 624 -30.39 -19.36 18.52
N ALA A 625 -29.12 -19.10 18.80
CA ALA A 625 -28.58 -19.03 20.16
C ALA A 625 -28.97 -17.73 20.88
N ASN A 626 -29.33 -16.68 20.11
CA ASN A 626 -29.62 -15.34 20.60
C ASN A 626 -28.44 -14.75 21.40
N SER A 627 -27.23 -14.95 20.89
CA SER A 627 -25.97 -14.57 21.53
C SER A 627 -24.87 -14.32 20.50
N PHE A 628 -23.80 -13.66 20.91
CA PHE A 628 -22.60 -13.53 20.08
C PHE A 628 -21.82 -14.85 19.98
N ASP A 629 -21.27 -15.11 18.79
CA ASP A 629 -20.51 -16.29 18.39
C ASP A 629 -19.32 -15.86 17.51
N ASP A 630 -18.47 -14.98 18.06
CA ASP A 630 -17.38 -14.31 17.31
C ASP A 630 -16.33 -15.29 16.77
N ALA A 631 -16.23 -16.48 17.38
CA ALA A 631 -15.29 -17.53 17.00
C ALA A 631 -15.77 -18.38 15.82
N PHE A 632 -17.06 -18.31 15.44
CA PHE A 632 -17.60 -19.14 14.37
C PHE A 632 -16.87 -18.94 13.04
N TYR A 633 -16.63 -17.68 12.69
CA TYR A 633 -15.74 -17.32 11.62
C TYR A 633 -14.44 -16.85 12.26
N ALA A 634 -13.34 -17.59 12.10
CA ALA A 634 -12.05 -17.14 12.60
C ALA A 634 -11.46 -16.04 11.69
N ASP A 635 -10.65 -15.15 12.27
CA ASP A 635 -9.93 -14.16 11.47
C ASP A 635 -8.82 -14.83 10.66
N ILE A 636 -8.95 -14.73 9.34
CA ILE A 636 -7.95 -15.25 8.40
C ILE A 636 -6.82 -14.27 8.11
N VAL A 637 -7.05 -12.97 8.36
CA VAL A 637 -6.12 -11.86 8.15
C VAL A 637 -6.03 -11.04 9.44
N ASP A 638 -4.84 -10.53 9.73
CA ASP A 638 -4.60 -9.63 10.88
C ASP A 638 -4.45 -8.19 10.40
N VAL A 639 -5.34 -7.29 10.87
CA VAL A 639 -5.29 -5.87 10.53
C VAL A 639 -3.97 -5.21 10.95
N LYS A 640 -3.29 -5.72 11.98
CA LYS A 640 -1.98 -5.19 12.40
C LYS A 640 -0.94 -5.39 11.31
N LYS A 641 -1.02 -6.51 10.57
CA LYS A 641 -0.17 -6.75 9.41
C LYS A 641 -0.46 -5.77 8.28
N CYS A 642 -1.74 -5.45 8.04
CA CYS A 642 -2.12 -4.39 7.10
C CYS A 642 -1.55 -3.03 7.53
N ASN A 643 -1.63 -2.71 8.82
CA ASN A 643 -1.15 -1.46 9.41
C ASN A 643 0.39 -1.36 9.43
N ASN A 644 1.13 -2.47 9.29
CA ASN A 644 2.57 -2.37 9.07
C ASN A 644 2.88 -1.55 7.80
N CYS A 645 2.09 -1.74 6.73
CA CYS A 645 2.23 -0.97 5.49
C CYS A 645 1.40 0.31 5.47
N HIS A 646 0.15 0.26 5.93
CA HIS A 646 -0.80 1.38 5.80
C HIS A 646 -0.81 2.35 6.99
N ASP A 647 -0.07 2.05 8.06
CA ASP A 647 -0.08 2.70 9.36
C ASP A 647 -1.44 2.63 10.11
N ALA A 648 -2.48 3.19 9.51
CA ALA A 648 -3.88 2.99 9.87
C ALA A 648 -4.68 2.75 8.59
N LEU A 649 -5.16 1.52 8.42
CA LEU A 649 -5.90 1.07 7.24
C LEU A 649 -7.09 2.00 6.93
N ALA A 650 -7.40 2.16 5.64
CA ALA A 650 -8.48 2.97 5.07
C ALA A 650 -8.27 4.50 5.07
N THR A 651 -7.29 5.03 5.79
CA THR A 651 -7.02 6.49 5.83
C THR A 651 -6.60 7.08 4.48
N SER A 652 -5.99 6.28 3.59
CA SER A 652 -5.50 6.71 2.27
C SER A 652 -6.41 6.38 1.08
N PHE A 653 -7.48 5.61 1.28
CA PHE A 653 -8.38 5.16 0.18
C PHE A 653 -9.87 5.19 0.50
N HIS A 654 -10.25 5.46 1.75
CA HIS A 654 -11.61 5.74 2.20
C HIS A 654 -11.60 6.83 3.28
N THR A 655 -12.05 6.49 4.49
CA THR A 655 -12.18 7.39 5.65
C THR A 655 -11.61 6.67 6.88
N GLY A 656 -11.05 7.43 7.82
CA GLY A 656 -10.31 6.88 8.98
C GLY A 656 -11.15 6.03 9.93
N ASN A 657 -12.48 6.11 9.89
CA ASN A 657 -13.41 5.37 10.76
C ASN A 657 -13.67 3.91 10.35
N ARG A 658 -12.92 3.36 9.38
CA ARG A 658 -13.11 2.01 8.84
C ARG A 658 -11.96 1.05 9.18
N GLY A 659 -11.02 1.48 10.02
CA GLY A 659 -9.85 0.70 10.43
C GLY A 659 -10.19 -0.43 11.40
N GLY A 660 -9.15 -1.04 11.97
CA GLY A 660 -9.27 -1.94 13.13
C GLY A 660 -9.80 -3.36 12.87
N ASN A 661 -10.58 -3.59 11.82
CA ASN A 661 -11.16 -4.91 11.57
C ASN A 661 -11.50 -5.14 10.10
N VAL A 662 -10.91 -6.18 9.49
CA VAL A 662 -11.15 -6.53 8.07
C VAL A 662 -12.58 -7.05 7.83
N ARG A 663 -13.27 -7.59 8.85
CA ARG A 663 -14.68 -8.00 8.72
C ARG A 663 -15.61 -6.83 8.46
N VAL A 664 -15.30 -5.65 9.00
CA VAL A 664 -16.06 -4.42 8.71
C VAL A 664 -15.99 -4.09 7.22
N CYS A 665 -14.84 -4.29 6.58
CA CYS A 665 -14.73 -4.09 5.13
C CYS A 665 -15.69 -5.02 4.36
N ARG A 666 -15.88 -6.25 4.84
CA ARG A 666 -16.72 -7.28 4.20
C ARG A 666 -18.21 -6.93 4.23
N THR A 667 -18.67 -6.09 5.15
CA THR A 667 -20.09 -5.67 5.17
C THR A 667 -20.46 -4.82 3.95
N CYS A 668 -19.46 -4.31 3.22
CA CYS A 668 -19.63 -3.60 1.94
C CYS A 668 -18.98 -4.38 0.78
N HIS A 669 -17.85 -5.05 1.04
CA HIS A 669 -17.10 -5.88 0.10
C HIS A 669 -17.62 -7.32 0.07
N VAL A 670 -18.80 -7.48 -0.53
CA VAL A 670 -19.55 -8.74 -0.62
C VAL A 670 -19.39 -9.45 -1.97
N VAL A 671 -19.65 -10.75 -1.99
CA VAL A 671 -19.64 -11.59 -3.21
C VAL A 671 -20.77 -11.29 -4.19
N LEU A 672 -21.82 -10.60 -3.71
CA LEU A 672 -23.06 -10.36 -4.46
C LEU A 672 -22.93 -9.28 -5.55
N ASN A 673 -21.74 -8.70 -5.74
CA ASN A 673 -21.51 -7.62 -6.70
C ASN A 673 -20.16 -7.80 -7.39
N GLY A 674 -20.09 -7.42 -8.67
CA GLY A 674 -18.81 -7.21 -9.35
C GLY A 674 -18.03 -6.06 -8.72
N ALA A 675 -16.71 -6.05 -8.90
CA ALA A 675 -15.80 -5.12 -8.22
C ALA A 675 -15.98 -3.63 -8.59
N SER A 676 -16.88 -3.27 -9.52
CA SER A 676 -17.10 -1.94 -10.09
C SER A 676 -15.85 -1.29 -10.69
N HIS A 677 -14.82 -1.00 -9.90
CA HIS A 677 -13.60 -0.32 -10.32
C HIS A 677 -12.49 -1.23 -10.84
N LEU A 678 -12.52 -2.51 -10.44
CA LEU A 678 -11.58 -3.51 -10.94
C LEU A 678 -12.34 -4.36 -11.93
N GLU A 679 -11.88 -4.40 -13.16
CA GLU A 679 -12.52 -5.20 -14.19
C GLU A 679 -12.25 -6.69 -13.99
N LEU A 680 -13.23 -7.55 -14.33
CA LEU A 680 -13.10 -9.00 -14.21
C LEU A 680 -12.78 -9.50 -12.79
N GLN A 681 -13.15 -8.72 -11.77
CA GLN A 681 -12.96 -9.04 -10.36
C GLN A 681 -14.27 -8.98 -9.58
N SER A 682 -14.32 -9.65 -8.44
CA SER A 682 -15.44 -9.59 -7.51
C SER A 682 -15.24 -8.47 -6.49
N ARG A 683 -16.34 -7.88 -6.02
CA ARG A 683 -16.30 -6.89 -4.93
C ARG A 683 -15.91 -7.51 -3.59
N SER A 684 -16.02 -8.82 -3.46
CA SER A 684 -15.62 -9.56 -2.27
C SER A 684 -14.21 -9.22 -1.83
N ILE A 685 -13.99 -9.11 -0.51
CA ILE A 685 -12.70 -8.65 0.03
C ILE A 685 -11.50 -9.50 -0.43
N ASP A 686 -11.71 -10.81 -0.59
CA ASP A 686 -10.69 -11.77 -1.04
C ASP A 686 -10.29 -11.55 -2.51
N SER A 687 -11.22 -11.11 -3.36
CA SER A 687 -10.91 -10.78 -4.75
C SER A 687 -10.31 -9.37 -4.85
N TYR A 688 -10.89 -8.41 -4.13
CA TYR A 688 -10.52 -7.01 -4.23
C TYR A 688 -9.09 -6.77 -3.76
N VAL A 689 -8.77 -7.21 -2.56
CA VAL A 689 -7.46 -6.99 -1.93
C VAL A 689 -6.35 -7.69 -2.72
N HIS A 690 -6.59 -8.89 -3.23
CA HIS A 690 -5.61 -9.60 -4.06
C HIS A 690 -5.35 -8.89 -5.40
N SER A 691 -6.38 -8.35 -6.04
CA SER A 691 -6.25 -7.70 -7.35
C SER A 691 -5.51 -6.36 -7.25
N ILE A 692 -5.78 -5.55 -6.22
CA ILE A 692 -5.08 -4.27 -6.01
C ILE A 692 -3.60 -4.47 -5.67
N HIS A 693 -3.27 -5.51 -4.90
CA HIS A 693 -1.88 -5.84 -4.55
C HIS A 693 -1.16 -6.63 -5.64
N SER A 694 -1.88 -7.01 -6.70
CA SER A 694 -1.34 -7.45 -7.98
C SER A 694 -1.27 -6.30 -8.99
N PHE A 695 -1.46 -5.06 -8.52
CA PHE A 695 -1.40 -3.81 -9.28
C PHE A 695 -2.30 -3.77 -10.52
N GLN A 696 -3.48 -4.37 -10.45
CA GLN A 696 -4.50 -4.07 -11.45
C GLN A 696 -4.91 -2.59 -11.31
N ALA A 697 -5.00 -1.88 -12.44
CA ALA A 697 -5.45 -0.50 -12.44
C ALA A 697 -6.96 -0.40 -12.12
N PHE A 698 -7.33 0.64 -11.39
CA PHE A 698 -8.73 1.03 -11.21
C PHE A 698 -9.23 1.74 -12.46
N ASP A 699 -10.48 1.47 -12.84
CA ASP A 699 -11.23 2.17 -13.89
C ASP A 699 -10.40 2.44 -15.17
N PRO A 700 -9.80 1.40 -15.80
CA PRO A 700 -8.88 1.62 -16.90
C PRO A 700 -9.54 2.26 -18.14
N GLY A 701 -10.87 2.24 -18.26
CA GLY A 701 -11.61 2.93 -19.31
C GLY A 701 -11.69 4.45 -19.14
N ASP A 702 -11.43 4.97 -17.93
CA ASP A 702 -11.37 6.41 -17.66
C ASP A 702 -10.00 7.02 -18.00
N ILE A 703 -9.02 6.18 -18.34
CA ILE A 703 -7.64 6.60 -18.68
C ILE A 703 -7.58 7.00 -20.15
N ASP A 704 -7.13 8.22 -20.44
CA ASP A 704 -6.85 8.64 -21.81
C ASP A 704 -5.49 8.09 -22.28
N PHE A 705 -5.51 6.91 -22.89
CA PHE A 705 -4.30 6.30 -23.46
C PHE A 705 -3.67 7.07 -24.63
N LYS A 706 -4.32 8.13 -25.15
CA LYS A 706 -3.71 9.05 -26.11
C LYS A 706 -2.88 10.12 -25.41
N ASP A 707 -3.17 10.41 -24.14
CA ASP A 707 -2.31 11.22 -23.30
C ASP A 707 -1.06 10.40 -22.89
N PRO A 708 0.14 10.83 -23.31
CA PRO A 708 1.36 10.08 -23.02
C PRO A 708 1.66 9.97 -21.52
N VAL A 709 1.20 10.92 -20.70
CA VAL A 709 1.43 10.91 -19.24
C VAL A 709 0.48 9.96 -18.54
N GLU A 710 -0.81 9.96 -18.89
CA GLU A 710 -1.77 9.03 -18.29
C GLU A 710 -1.43 7.58 -18.67
N LYS A 711 -1.06 7.35 -19.94
CA LYS A 711 -0.54 6.06 -20.40
C LYS A 711 0.69 5.62 -19.61
N LEU A 712 1.65 6.52 -19.39
CA LEU A 712 2.85 6.24 -18.61
C LEU A 712 2.51 5.88 -17.16
N ARG A 713 1.63 6.63 -16.50
CA ARG A 713 1.20 6.35 -15.11
C ARG A 713 0.50 5.00 -15.01
N TYR A 714 -0.33 4.65 -15.98
CA TYR A 714 -0.92 3.31 -16.08
C TYR A 714 0.17 2.23 -16.19
N GLN A 715 1.13 2.40 -17.11
CA GLN A 715 2.22 1.44 -17.29
C GLN A 715 3.05 1.27 -16.03
N HIS A 716 3.47 2.37 -15.42
CA HIS A 716 4.18 2.34 -14.15
C HIS A 716 3.35 1.57 -13.13
N HIS A 717 2.09 1.94 -12.88
CA HIS A 717 1.21 1.28 -11.91
C HIS A 717 1.20 -0.24 -12.09
N ILE A 718 0.88 -0.74 -13.29
CA ILE A 718 0.71 -2.19 -13.53
C ILE A 718 2.02 -2.99 -13.53
N GLU A 719 3.17 -2.33 -13.68
CA GLU A 719 4.51 -2.94 -13.66
C GLU A 719 5.12 -2.98 -12.24
N HIS A 720 4.43 -2.41 -11.23
CA HIS A 720 4.89 -2.46 -9.85
C HIS A 720 4.86 -3.87 -9.27
N VAL A 721 5.71 -4.06 -8.26
CA VAL A 721 5.80 -5.29 -7.47
C VAL A 721 5.40 -4.99 -6.04
N PHE A 722 4.75 -5.96 -5.39
CA PHE A 722 4.30 -5.83 -4.01
C PHE A 722 5.51 -5.53 -3.09
N PRO A 723 5.42 -4.63 -2.09
CA PRO A 723 6.59 -4.15 -1.34
C PRO A 723 7.46 -5.23 -0.68
N ASN A 724 6.90 -6.40 -0.33
CA ASN A 724 7.67 -7.58 0.11
C ASN A 724 8.49 -8.25 -1.02
N PHE A 725 8.69 -7.58 -2.15
CA PHE A 725 9.35 -8.04 -3.38
C PHE A 725 8.67 -9.21 -4.10
N SER A 726 7.58 -9.75 -3.55
CA SER A 726 6.70 -10.72 -4.21
C SER A 726 5.34 -10.75 -3.53
N VAL A 727 4.27 -10.94 -4.32
CA VAL A 727 2.91 -11.18 -3.80
C VAL A 727 2.74 -12.60 -3.24
N LYS A 728 3.75 -13.47 -3.42
CA LYS A 728 3.76 -14.85 -2.90
C LYS A 728 3.91 -14.93 -1.37
N ASN A 729 4.23 -13.82 -0.69
CA ASN A 729 4.20 -13.73 0.78
C ASN A 729 2.76 -13.61 1.31
N CYS A 730 2.02 -14.72 1.34
CA CYS A 730 0.68 -14.79 1.91
C CYS A 730 0.62 -14.29 3.38
N GLU A 731 1.65 -14.58 4.16
CA GLU A 731 1.76 -14.19 5.57
C GLU A 731 2.01 -12.70 5.79
N ALA A 732 2.23 -11.92 4.72
CA ALA A 732 2.20 -10.46 4.78
C ALA A 732 0.83 -9.93 5.24
N CYS A 733 -0.25 -10.68 5.03
CA CYS A 733 -1.60 -10.32 5.46
C CYS A 733 -2.25 -11.43 6.29
N HIS A 734 -2.11 -12.69 5.87
CA HIS A 734 -2.82 -13.81 6.48
C HIS A 734 -2.17 -14.30 7.77
N ASN A 735 -2.98 -14.85 8.68
CA ASN A 735 -2.49 -15.62 9.82
C ASN A 735 -1.86 -16.94 9.33
N PRO A 736 -0.79 -17.44 9.99
CA PRO A 736 -0.21 -18.74 9.65
C PRO A 736 -1.28 -19.84 9.62
N GLY A 737 -1.28 -20.64 8.55
CA GLY A 737 -2.22 -21.75 8.39
C GLY A 737 -3.61 -21.39 7.85
N THR A 738 -3.94 -20.11 7.60
CA THR A 738 -5.27 -19.71 7.08
C THR A 738 -5.33 -19.54 5.56
N TYR A 739 -4.17 -19.54 4.88
CA TYR A 739 -4.02 -19.41 3.42
C TYR A 739 -3.80 -20.77 2.74
N VAL A 740 -4.15 -21.87 3.38
CA VAL A 740 -3.63 -23.20 3.04
C VAL A 740 -4.28 -23.86 1.83
N GLU A 741 -5.58 -23.66 1.64
CA GLU A 741 -6.35 -24.31 0.57
C GLU A 741 -7.25 -23.29 -0.14
N PRO A 742 -7.53 -23.47 -1.45
CA PRO A 742 -8.53 -22.69 -2.14
C PRO A 742 -9.87 -22.70 -1.38
N PRO A 743 -10.57 -21.56 -1.28
CA PRO A 743 -11.89 -21.51 -0.66
C PRO A 743 -12.84 -22.52 -1.31
N ASP A 744 -13.48 -23.35 -0.48
CA ASP A 744 -14.44 -24.36 -0.94
C ASP A 744 -15.89 -23.84 -0.94
N SER A 745 -16.73 -24.42 -1.80
CA SER A 745 -18.14 -24.07 -1.94
C SER A 745 -18.97 -24.43 -0.71
N SER A 746 -18.51 -25.31 0.19
CA SER A 746 -19.21 -25.55 1.46
C SER A 746 -19.03 -24.42 2.47
N GLN A 747 -18.01 -23.56 2.30
CA GLN A 747 -17.64 -22.51 3.25
C GLN A 747 -17.77 -21.10 2.68
N SER A 748 -18.01 -20.95 1.37
CA SER A 748 -18.07 -19.67 0.67
C SER A 748 -19.08 -19.72 -0.47
N LEU A 749 -19.82 -18.63 -0.67
CA LEU A 749 -20.83 -18.54 -1.72
C LEU A 749 -20.20 -18.29 -3.10
N ALA A 750 -20.98 -18.55 -4.14
CA ALA A 750 -20.73 -18.02 -5.48
C ALA A 750 -20.61 -16.49 -5.45
N GLY A 751 -19.89 -15.91 -6.41
CA GLY A 751 -19.77 -14.46 -6.51
C GLY A 751 -19.78 -13.96 -7.95
N ILE A 752 -20.08 -12.65 -8.09
CA ILE A 752 -20.08 -11.96 -9.38
C ILE A 752 -18.69 -11.38 -9.65
N LEU A 753 -18.16 -11.65 -10.84
CA LEU A 753 -17.05 -10.91 -11.44
C LEU A 753 -17.61 -9.79 -12.32
N SER A 754 -17.09 -8.57 -12.17
CA SER A 754 -17.40 -7.46 -13.07
C SER A 754 -17.10 -7.81 -14.54
N GLY A 755 -17.76 -7.12 -15.47
CA GLY A 755 -17.33 -7.14 -16.87
C GLY A 755 -15.98 -6.43 -17.06
N SER A 756 -15.44 -6.54 -18.26
CA SER A 756 -14.27 -5.75 -18.65
C SER A 756 -14.66 -4.30 -18.91
N ASP A 757 -13.72 -3.40 -18.68
CA ASP A 757 -13.89 -2.03 -19.13
C ASP A 757 -13.69 -1.91 -20.65
N LYS A 758 -14.09 -0.79 -21.25
CA LYS A 758 -13.89 -0.48 -22.66
C LYS A 758 -12.62 0.33 -22.86
N VAL A 759 -11.51 -0.35 -23.10
CA VAL A 759 -10.23 0.29 -23.41
C VAL A 759 -9.93 0.17 -24.90
N ALA A 760 -9.62 1.29 -25.57
CA ALA A 760 -9.27 1.29 -26.98
C ALA A 760 -7.97 0.50 -27.25
N ASP A 761 -7.92 -0.21 -28.37
CA ASP A 761 -6.74 -0.95 -28.85
C ASP A 761 -6.19 -2.04 -27.90
N ARG A 762 -7.01 -2.49 -26.95
CA ARG A 762 -6.65 -3.54 -25.97
C ARG A 762 -6.95 -4.94 -26.48
N ASN A 763 -6.00 -5.87 -26.36
CA ASN A 763 -6.11 -7.23 -26.90
C ASN A 763 -7.12 -8.10 -26.17
N ILE A 764 -7.25 -8.00 -24.83
CA ILE A 764 -8.23 -8.81 -24.08
C ILE A 764 -9.69 -8.49 -24.46
N GLY A 765 -9.92 -7.37 -25.14
CA GLY A 765 -11.23 -6.99 -25.67
C GLY A 765 -12.29 -6.75 -24.59
N THR A 766 -13.55 -6.94 -24.99
CA THR A 766 -14.72 -6.81 -24.11
C THR A 766 -15.16 -8.18 -23.61
N ILE A 767 -15.18 -8.36 -22.29
CA ILE A 767 -15.60 -9.58 -21.61
C ILE A 767 -16.79 -9.23 -20.70
N LYS A 768 -17.83 -10.07 -20.72
CA LYS A 768 -19.05 -9.84 -19.93
C LYS A 768 -18.83 -10.12 -18.43
N SER A 769 -19.79 -9.69 -17.61
CA SER A 769 -19.89 -10.08 -16.20
C SER A 769 -20.23 -11.58 -16.07
N TYR A 770 -19.68 -12.24 -15.05
CA TYR A 770 -19.88 -13.68 -14.83
C TYR A 770 -20.09 -14.01 -13.35
N VAL A 771 -20.94 -15.00 -13.08
CA VAL A 771 -21.06 -15.68 -11.80
C VAL A 771 -20.08 -16.87 -11.76
N THR A 772 -19.28 -16.96 -10.71
CA THR A 772 -18.26 -18.02 -10.55
C THR A 772 -18.15 -18.54 -9.11
N GLY A 773 -17.38 -19.61 -8.95
CA GLY A 773 -17.09 -20.27 -7.68
C GLY A 773 -16.08 -19.52 -6.81
N PRO A 774 -15.99 -19.87 -5.52
CA PRO A 774 -15.17 -19.16 -4.54
C PRO A 774 -13.66 -19.25 -4.79
N GLY A 775 -13.11 -20.39 -5.23
CA GLY A 775 -11.71 -20.53 -5.62
C GLY A 775 -11.40 -19.83 -6.93
N ALA A 776 -12.29 -19.90 -7.92
CA ALA A 776 -12.16 -19.11 -9.15
C ALA A 776 -12.11 -17.61 -8.88
N ARG A 777 -12.88 -17.14 -7.88
CA ARG A 777 -12.86 -15.76 -7.40
C ARG A 777 -11.54 -15.42 -6.70
N ALA A 778 -11.17 -16.15 -5.65
CA ALA A 778 -10.03 -15.84 -4.80
C ALA A 778 -8.67 -16.05 -5.47
N CYS A 779 -8.46 -17.21 -6.10
CA CYS A 779 -7.22 -17.51 -6.83
C CYS A 779 -7.16 -16.72 -8.13
N GLY A 780 -8.28 -16.60 -8.83
CA GLY A 780 -8.33 -15.85 -10.07
C GLY A 780 -8.09 -14.35 -9.90
N ALA A 781 -8.19 -13.80 -8.69
CA ALA A 781 -7.89 -12.39 -8.44
C ALA A 781 -6.49 -11.98 -8.94
N CYS A 782 -5.44 -12.57 -8.36
CA CYS A 782 -4.06 -12.27 -8.81
C CYS A 782 -3.79 -12.79 -10.22
N HIS A 783 -4.19 -14.04 -10.52
CA HIS A 783 -3.87 -14.67 -11.80
C HIS A 783 -4.52 -13.95 -12.98
N ARG A 784 -5.76 -13.45 -12.86
CA ARG A 784 -6.39 -12.59 -13.88
C ARG A 784 -5.70 -11.24 -13.94
N SER A 785 -5.41 -10.59 -12.80
CA SER A 785 -4.73 -9.29 -12.79
C SER A 785 -3.42 -9.32 -13.58
N HIS A 786 -2.59 -10.34 -13.43
CA HIS A 786 -1.37 -10.48 -14.24
C HIS A 786 -1.67 -10.59 -15.75
N MET A 787 -2.66 -11.39 -16.14
CA MET A 787 -3.00 -11.55 -17.56
C MET A 787 -3.65 -10.29 -18.16
N ILE A 788 -4.39 -9.53 -17.34
CA ILE A 788 -5.00 -8.24 -17.70
C ILE A 788 -3.91 -7.18 -17.86
N ASN A 789 -3.02 -7.05 -16.88
CA ASN A 789 -1.90 -6.10 -16.91
C ASN A 789 -0.98 -6.35 -18.11
N GLU A 790 -0.70 -7.62 -18.41
CA GLU A 790 0.12 -7.98 -19.57
C GLU A 790 -0.65 -7.93 -20.92
N ASP A 791 -1.96 -7.62 -20.89
CA ASP A 791 -2.87 -7.63 -22.04
C ASP A 791 -2.85 -8.95 -22.85
N LYS A 792 -2.75 -10.09 -22.15
CA LYS A 792 -2.58 -11.44 -22.76
C LYS A 792 -3.89 -12.17 -22.97
N ALA A 793 -4.66 -11.77 -23.99
CA ALA A 793 -5.96 -12.34 -24.36
C ALA A 793 -5.99 -13.88 -24.41
N GLY A 794 -5.04 -14.50 -25.11
CA GLY A 794 -5.00 -15.97 -25.23
C GLY A 794 -4.75 -16.70 -23.90
N LYS A 795 -3.97 -16.10 -22.98
CA LYS A 795 -3.76 -16.67 -21.64
C LYS A 795 -5.01 -16.51 -20.78
N LEU A 796 -5.66 -15.34 -20.84
CA LEU A 796 -6.89 -15.07 -20.11
C LEU A 796 -8.03 -16.00 -20.56
N GLU A 797 -8.17 -16.22 -21.87
CA GLU A 797 -9.14 -17.17 -22.42
C GLU A 797 -8.86 -18.60 -21.95
N ALA A 798 -7.60 -19.04 -22.00
CA ALA A 798 -7.20 -20.36 -21.50
C ALA A 798 -7.50 -20.52 -20.00
N PHE A 799 -7.27 -19.47 -19.21
CA PHE A 799 -7.61 -19.43 -17.79
C PHE A 799 -9.13 -19.54 -17.58
N TYR A 800 -9.94 -18.84 -18.36
CA TYR A 800 -11.41 -18.92 -18.25
C TYR A 800 -11.94 -20.31 -18.64
N ARG A 801 -11.36 -20.95 -19.66
CA ARG A 801 -11.66 -22.36 -19.98
C ARG A 801 -11.31 -23.30 -18.83
N HIS A 802 -10.17 -23.07 -18.16
CA HIS A 802 -9.78 -23.84 -16.99
C HIS A 802 -10.77 -23.66 -15.82
N LEU A 803 -11.16 -22.43 -15.51
CA LEU A 803 -12.16 -22.14 -14.46
C LEU A 803 -13.52 -22.77 -14.78
N LYS A 804 -13.99 -22.65 -16.03
CA LYS A 804 -15.25 -23.23 -16.46
C LYS A 804 -15.24 -24.76 -16.40
N SER A 805 -14.12 -25.40 -16.72
CA SER A 805 -14.03 -26.87 -16.76
C SER A 805 -13.98 -27.51 -15.37
N ASN A 806 -13.51 -26.78 -14.36
CA ASN A 806 -13.29 -27.30 -13.00
C ASN A 806 -14.22 -26.66 -11.95
N GLY A 807 -15.23 -25.91 -12.40
CA GLY A 807 -16.19 -25.19 -11.59
C GLY A 807 -17.30 -24.67 -12.49
N TYR A 808 -17.61 -23.38 -12.40
CA TYR A 808 -18.60 -22.75 -13.28
C TYR A 808 -18.24 -21.30 -13.59
N LEU A 809 -18.67 -20.87 -14.77
CA LEU A 809 -18.56 -19.50 -15.26
C LEU A 809 -19.84 -19.21 -16.07
N VAL A 810 -20.85 -18.66 -15.39
CA VAL A 810 -22.19 -18.42 -15.96
C VAL A 810 -22.33 -16.94 -16.24
N GLU A 811 -22.75 -16.55 -17.45
CA GLU A 811 -22.95 -15.13 -17.77
C GLU A 811 -23.96 -14.52 -16.80
N ASP A 812 -23.55 -13.43 -16.16
CA ASP A 812 -24.35 -12.73 -15.16
C ASP A 812 -25.66 -12.18 -15.76
N GLY A 813 -26.63 -11.93 -14.89
CA GLY A 813 -27.93 -11.40 -15.21
C GLY A 813 -28.89 -11.55 -14.05
N THR A 814 -30.06 -10.92 -14.20
CA THR A 814 -31.14 -10.94 -13.21
C THR A 814 -31.42 -12.34 -12.68
N GLY A 815 -31.25 -12.54 -11.37
CA GLY A 815 -31.54 -13.80 -10.67
C GLY A 815 -30.58 -14.95 -10.94
N VAL A 816 -29.56 -14.78 -11.79
CA VAL A 816 -28.59 -15.85 -12.10
C VAL A 816 -27.77 -16.20 -10.87
N LEU A 817 -27.24 -15.20 -10.14
CA LEU A 817 -26.47 -15.43 -8.92
C LEU A 817 -27.28 -16.18 -7.86
N ASP A 818 -28.49 -15.72 -7.57
CA ASP A 818 -29.36 -16.33 -6.56
C ASP A 818 -29.62 -17.80 -6.89
N LYS A 819 -29.92 -18.09 -8.16
CA LYS A 819 -30.17 -19.46 -8.61
C LYS A 819 -28.93 -20.34 -8.53
N VAL A 820 -27.76 -19.81 -8.85
CA VAL A 820 -26.48 -20.52 -8.69
C VAL A 820 -26.21 -20.82 -7.22
N ILE A 821 -26.41 -19.84 -6.33
CA ILE A 821 -26.25 -20.02 -4.88
C ILE A 821 -27.19 -21.11 -4.38
N GLU A 822 -28.49 -21.04 -4.69
CA GLU A 822 -29.46 -22.06 -4.30
C GLU A 822 -29.08 -23.46 -4.80
N THR A 823 -28.66 -23.55 -6.07
CA THR A 823 -28.30 -24.83 -6.71
C THR A 823 -27.08 -25.47 -6.05
N ILE A 824 -26.03 -24.68 -5.79
CA ILE A 824 -24.82 -25.17 -5.14
C ILE A 824 -25.07 -25.47 -3.66
N MET A 825 -25.69 -24.55 -2.93
CA MET A 825 -25.94 -24.72 -1.49
C MET A 825 -26.93 -25.85 -1.19
N GLY A 826 -27.90 -26.09 -2.07
CA GLY A 826 -28.83 -27.22 -1.97
C GLY A 826 -28.13 -28.59 -1.97
N LYS A 827 -26.95 -28.70 -2.59
CA LYS A 827 -26.13 -29.93 -2.56
C LYS A 827 -25.51 -30.20 -1.18
N PHE A 828 -25.31 -29.17 -0.36
CA PHE A 828 -24.78 -29.30 1.00
C PHE A 828 -25.89 -29.43 2.06
N GLN A 829 -27.08 -28.87 1.80
CA GLN A 829 -28.22 -28.95 2.70
C GLN A 829 -28.96 -30.31 2.66
N SER A 830 -28.68 -31.14 1.66
CA SER A 830 -29.27 -32.48 1.49
C SER A 830 -28.46 -33.63 2.09
N ALA A 831 -27.32 -33.34 2.72
CA ALA A 831 -26.57 -34.29 3.53
C ALA A 831 -27.05 -34.19 4.99
N PRO A 832 -27.59 -35.29 5.59
CA PRO A 832 -28.09 -35.30 6.97
C PRO A 832 -27.02 -35.02 8.03
#